data_AF-A0A328ARY7-F1
#
_entry.id   AF-A0A328ARY7-F1
#
_cell.length_a   1.000
_cell.length_b   1.000
_cell.length_c   1.000
_cell.angle_alpha   90.00
_cell.angle_beta   90.00
_cell.angle_gamma   90.00
#
_symmetry.space_group_name_H-M   'P 1'
#
loop_
_entity.id
_entity.type
_entity.pdbx_description
1 polymer ?
#
loop_
_entity_poly.entity_id
_entity_poly.type
_entity_poly.pdbx_seq_one_letter_code
_entity_poly.pdbx_strand_id
1 'polypeptide(L)'
;MSLDNWSRRAVLLGGAALSLGAPSAFAAPVALRAEPFPLSAVRLKPSPWADAVAANRRYLLALEPDRLLHNFRAGAGLAPKAPAYGGWEARGIAGHSLGHYLSALSLMHAQTGDAECKTRAAYIVGELAACQAAHGDGYVGGTTVERDGKIVDGKVIYEEIRRGDVRGTPFDLNGGWVPLYTWHKVHQGLLEAHALCGDARALQVAVGLSDYLVGVLSPRSDAEIQEILACEHGGLNEVFAETWRRTGKPAYLQLAQRLHHDAVLNPLEQGRDELKGKHANTQIPKVIGLAALHEITGEPRYGRAARFFWTEVTSKHSYVIGGNSEREHFGAPGELASRLTDRTCEACNTYNMMKLTRRLYAWEPNAAWFDWYERAHLNHILAHQRPSDGMFAYMTPMRAGSARVFSTPDDSFWCCVGSGMESHAKHGESVWWRNRETLFVNLFIPSTLDWAETGARWSLDTDYPASGRITLTAQRAGRTPSELALRLPAWSPNPRLTVNGRSVPVQGRDGYAVVRRTWRDGDTVTLDLQMPLRAETTPDDPNITAFLSGPVVLAADLGSAETPLDQPSPALVAAGALAALQPVAGQPHVFRAADARPGPLTFRPFFSQWDRRTAVYLPRFTEARWRAEAAAFTAEQAKARAIEARTVDVMHPGEMQPERDHEFRANHADVTTNGGRSARQAWWGQGNWMEWTMAARPDQPMELQVLYWGEERDKNFDILVDGRKLATERRADGAPEPAFVVRTYPIPREWTQGRDRLRVRFETRGSDATVYECRTLVAEAGPKPTRT
;
A
#
# COMPACT_ATOMS: atom_id res chain seq x y z
N MET A 1 51.25 -52.44 -40.78
CA MET A 1 52.16 -52.70 -39.63
C MET A 1 52.78 -51.38 -39.20
N SER A 2 52.77 -51.13 -37.88
CA SER A 2 53.57 -50.16 -37.10
C SER A 2 53.34 -48.67 -37.41
N LEU A 3 52.62 -47.91 -36.57
CA LEU A 3 52.98 -47.33 -35.26
C LEU A 3 54.22 -46.43 -35.33
N ASP A 4 53.91 -45.13 -35.37
CA ASP A 4 54.81 -43.99 -35.50
C ASP A 4 55.41 -43.56 -34.16
N ASN A 5 56.70 -43.27 -34.26
CA ASN A 5 57.52 -42.47 -33.36
C ASN A 5 56.78 -41.15 -33.00
N TRP A 6 56.97 -40.52 -31.84
CA TRP A 6 58.22 -39.93 -31.40
C TRP A 6 58.15 -39.66 -29.88
N SER A 7 59.26 -39.94 -29.21
CA SER A 7 59.59 -39.59 -27.82
C SER A 7 60.91 -38.77 -27.91
N ARG A 8 61.33 -37.84 -27.06
CA ARG A 8 61.10 -37.47 -25.67
C ARG A 8 61.58 -36.01 -25.53
N ARG A 9 60.70 -35.04 -25.24
CA ARG A 9 61.11 -33.76 -24.60
C ARG A 9 59.98 -32.88 -24.02
N ALA A 10 58.85 -33.47 -23.63
CA ALA A 10 57.80 -32.70 -22.95
C ALA A 10 57.02 -33.56 -21.96
N VAL A 11 57.55 -33.70 -20.74
CA VAL A 11 56.78 -34.15 -19.58
C VAL A 11 57.18 -33.27 -18.39
N LEU A 12 56.15 -32.69 -17.77
CA LEU A 12 56.10 -31.89 -16.52
C LEU A 12 56.22 -30.37 -16.67
N LEU A 13 55.07 -29.72 -16.80
CA LEU A 13 54.54 -28.73 -15.85
C LEU A 13 53.07 -28.45 -16.19
N GLY A 14 52.18 -29.28 -15.64
CA GLY A 14 50.75 -28.98 -15.57
C GLY A 14 50.50 -28.15 -14.31
N GLY A 15 49.96 -26.93 -14.48
CA GLY A 15 49.64 -26.02 -13.40
C GLY A 15 48.58 -25.01 -13.80
N ALA A 16 47.36 -25.24 -13.31
CA ALA A 16 46.27 -24.30 -13.03
C ALA A 16 46.18 -23.01 -13.86
N ALA A 17 45.35 -23.02 -14.91
CA ALA A 17 44.66 -21.81 -15.36
C ALA A 17 43.34 -21.69 -14.59
N LEU A 18 43.39 -21.03 -13.43
CA LEU A 18 42.21 -20.48 -12.78
C LEU A 18 41.57 -19.48 -13.75
N SER A 19 40.41 -19.84 -14.29
CA SER A 19 39.51 -18.88 -14.92
C SER A 19 38.96 -17.94 -13.84
N LEU A 20 39.73 -16.90 -13.51
CA LEU A 20 39.19 -15.71 -12.86
C LEU A 20 38.19 -15.10 -13.83
N GLY A 21 36.91 -15.39 -13.62
CA GLY A 21 35.83 -14.71 -14.32
C GLY A 21 36.03 -13.21 -14.15
N ALA A 22 36.17 -12.49 -15.26
CA ALA A 22 36.21 -11.04 -15.24
C ALA A 22 34.94 -10.53 -14.55
N PRO A 23 35.02 -9.57 -13.61
CA PRO A 23 33.83 -8.96 -13.06
C PRO A 23 33.05 -8.34 -14.22
N SER A 24 31.78 -8.72 -14.39
CA SER A 24 30.88 -8.06 -15.33
C SER A 24 30.98 -6.56 -15.09
N ALA A 25 31.51 -5.82 -16.08
CA ALA A 25 31.66 -4.38 -15.96
C ALA A 25 30.26 -3.76 -15.89
N PHE A 26 29.88 -3.25 -14.72
CA PHE A 26 28.66 -2.47 -14.57
C PHE A 26 28.71 -1.23 -15.47
N ALA A 27 27.55 -0.77 -15.91
CA ALA A 27 27.44 0.57 -16.47
C ALA A 27 27.77 1.61 -15.39
N ALA A 28 28.07 2.84 -15.79
CA ALA A 28 28.29 3.91 -14.83
C ALA A 28 27.01 4.17 -14.00
N PRO A 29 27.12 4.46 -12.69
CA PRO A 29 25.97 4.82 -11.85
C PRO A 29 25.15 5.96 -12.47
N VAL A 30 23.83 5.94 -12.25
CA VAL A 30 22.94 6.97 -12.81
C VAL A 30 23.14 8.28 -12.05
N ALA A 31 23.44 9.35 -12.79
CA ALA A 31 23.53 10.68 -12.22
C ALA A 31 22.14 11.19 -11.81
N LEU A 32 21.93 11.42 -10.50
CA LEU A 32 20.75 12.10 -10.00
C LEU A 32 20.80 13.58 -10.43
N ARG A 33 19.71 14.05 -11.06
CA ARG A 33 19.58 15.43 -11.55
C ARG A 33 18.95 16.38 -10.54
N ALA A 34 18.29 15.86 -9.51
CA ALA A 34 17.85 16.59 -8.33
C ALA A 34 17.84 15.68 -7.10
N GLU A 35 18.01 16.28 -5.93
CA GLU A 35 18.00 15.61 -4.62
C GLU A 35 17.03 16.32 -3.68
N PRO A 36 16.30 15.60 -2.81
CA PRO A 36 15.50 16.23 -1.79
C PRO A 36 16.42 16.86 -0.73
N PHE A 37 15.98 17.95 -0.11
CA PHE A 37 16.66 18.42 1.09
C PHE A 37 16.51 17.39 2.22
N PRO A 38 17.49 17.27 3.12
CA PRO A 38 17.33 16.49 4.34
C PRO A 38 16.08 16.94 5.09
N LEU A 39 15.29 15.99 5.60
CA LEU A 39 14.05 16.30 6.33
C LEU A 39 14.32 17.21 7.55
N SER A 40 15.52 17.09 8.15
CA SER A 40 16.00 17.95 9.24
C SER A 40 16.18 19.43 8.87
N ALA A 41 16.26 19.76 7.58
CA ALA A 41 16.33 21.12 7.07
C ALA A 41 14.96 21.76 6.84
N VAL A 42 13.87 21.00 6.93
CA VAL A 42 12.51 21.46 6.63
C VAL A 42 11.65 21.47 7.89
N ARG A 43 11.06 22.61 8.23
CA ARG A 43 10.11 22.72 9.36
C ARG A 43 8.76 23.16 8.86
N LEU A 44 7.74 22.36 9.16
CA LEU A 44 6.36 22.68 8.81
C LEU A 44 5.86 23.84 9.66
N LYS A 45 5.03 24.69 9.06
CA LYS A 45 4.25 25.72 9.73
C LYS A 45 2.81 25.22 9.98
N PRO A 46 2.01 25.91 10.80
CA PRO A 46 0.61 25.55 11.04
C PRO A 46 -0.14 25.29 9.72
N SER A 47 -0.64 24.07 9.57
CA SER A 47 -1.29 23.55 8.37
C SER A 47 -1.84 22.15 8.65
N PRO A 48 -2.73 21.60 7.81
CA PRO A 48 -3.24 20.22 7.97
C PRO A 48 -2.12 19.16 8.03
N TRP A 49 -0.99 19.39 7.33
CA TRP A 49 0.17 18.49 7.40
C TRP A 49 0.89 18.58 8.75
N ALA A 50 1.03 19.77 9.34
CA ALA A 50 1.61 19.90 10.67
C ALA A 50 0.72 19.25 11.74
N ASP A 51 -0.61 19.36 11.58
CA ASP A 51 -1.58 18.73 12.47
C ASP A 51 -1.49 17.19 12.41
N ALA A 52 -1.36 16.63 11.21
CA ALA A 52 -1.13 15.19 11.02
C ALA A 52 0.20 14.72 11.64
N VAL A 53 1.30 15.47 11.44
CA VAL A 53 2.58 15.18 12.09
C VAL A 53 2.45 15.20 13.63
N ALA A 54 1.74 16.19 14.17
CA ALA A 54 1.51 16.28 15.61
C ALA A 54 0.63 15.14 16.15
N ALA A 55 -0.41 14.73 15.42
CA ALA A 55 -1.26 13.60 15.77
C ALA A 55 -0.48 12.28 15.77
N ASN A 56 0.30 12.04 14.73
CA ASN A 56 1.18 10.87 14.64
C ASN A 56 2.22 10.87 15.76
N ARG A 57 2.83 12.01 16.09
CA ARG A 57 3.78 12.12 17.21
C ARG A 57 3.13 11.68 18.53
N ARG A 58 1.89 12.12 18.81
CA ARG A 58 1.18 11.69 20.03
C ARG A 58 1.00 10.17 20.06
N TYR A 59 0.60 9.58 18.94
CA TYR A 59 0.45 8.13 18.83
C TYR A 59 1.79 7.40 19.03
N LEU A 60 2.85 7.81 18.34
CA LEU A 60 4.18 7.21 18.47
C LEU A 60 4.72 7.26 19.91
N LEU A 61 4.42 8.34 20.64
CA LEU A 61 4.86 8.50 22.03
C LEU A 61 3.97 7.75 23.04
N ALA A 62 2.75 7.38 22.65
CA ALA A 62 1.87 6.52 23.44
C ALA A 62 2.28 5.04 23.37
N LEU A 63 2.95 4.61 22.30
CA LEU A 63 3.45 3.24 22.18
C LEU A 63 4.63 2.96 23.13
N GLU A 64 4.68 1.74 23.65
CA GLU A 64 5.72 1.24 24.54
C GLU A 64 6.72 0.36 23.76
N PRO A 65 7.99 0.76 23.63
CA PRO A 65 8.98 0.01 22.87
C PRO A 65 9.14 -1.44 23.34
N ASP A 66 9.09 -1.69 24.65
CA ASP A 66 9.32 -3.02 25.23
C ASP A 66 8.24 -4.05 24.84
N ARG A 67 7.01 -3.60 24.56
CA ARG A 67 5.93 -4.48 24.08
C ARG A 67 6.18 -4.96 22.65
N LEU A 68 6.71 -4.08 21.78
CA LEU A 68 7.15 -4.42 20.42
C LEU A 68 8.45 -5.24 20.40
N LEU A 69 9.30 -5.09 21.42
CA LEU A 69 10.54 -5.86 21.59
C LEU A 69 10.32 -7.24 22.22
N HIS A 70 9.10 -7.58 22.65
CA HIS A 70 8.79 -8.80 23.38
C HIS A 70 9.35 -10.06 22.70
N ASN A 71 8.95 -10.31 21.44
CA ASN A 71 9.33 -11.52 20.71
C ASN A 71 10.83 -11.54 20.34
N PHE A 72 11.44 -10.38 20.10
CA PHE A 72 12.88 -10.27 19.86
C PHE A 72 13.69 -10.75 21.06
N ARG A 73 13.29 -10.31 22.27
CA ARG A 73 13.94 -10.72 23.51
C ARG A 73 13.70 -12.20 23.80
N ALA A 74 12.45 -12.65 23.71
CA ALA A 74 12.09 -14.04 23.92
C ALA A 74 12.84 -15.00 22.98
N GLY A 75 12.90 -14.69 21.69
CA GLY A 75 13.61 -15.49 20.69
C GLY A 75 15.12 -15.57 20.95
N ALA A 76 15.72 -14.48 21.44
CA ALA A 76 17.11 -14.44 21.85
C ALA A 76 17.42 -15.12 23.20
N GLY A 77 16.42 -15.74 23.85
CA GLY A 77 16.56 -16.35 25.18
C GLY A 77 16.68 -15.33 26.32
N LEU A 78 16.36 -14.06 26.06
CA LEU A 78 16.33 -12.99 27.05
C LEU A 78 14.92 -12.84 27.63
N ALA A 79 14.80 -12.47 28.90
CA ALA A 79 13.50 -12.19 29.51
C ALA A 79 12.83 -10.97 28.82
N PRO A 80 11.59 -11.11 28.30
CA PRO A 80 10.80 -9.96 27.83
C PRO A 80 10.53 -8.98 28.97
N LYS A 81 10.49 -7.68 28.64
CA LYS A 81 10.32 -6.59 29.63
C LYS A 81 8.86 -6.14 29.78
N ALA A 82 8.01 -6.45 28.81
CA ALA A 82 6.59 -6.13 28.79
C ALA A 82 5.84 -7.20 27.97
N PRO A 83 4.51 -7.38 28.13
CA PRO A 83 3.73 -8.27 27.28
C PRO A 83 3.67 -7.78 25.83
N ALA A 84 3.53 -8.71 24.88
CA ALA A 84 3.36 -8.36 23.47
C ALA A 84 2.10 -7.49 23.24
N TYR A 85 2.12 -6.72 22.16
CA TYR A 85 0.91 -6.06 21.65
C TYR A 85 -0.08 -7.07 21.06
N GLY A 86 -1.35 -6.65 20.90
CA GLY A 86 -2.39 -7.45 20.28
C GLY A 86 -2.33 -7.43 18.76
N GLY A 87 -3.45 -7.74 18.12
CA GLY A 87 -3.58 -7.71 16.66
C GLY A 87 -2.57 -8.62 15.95
N TRP A 88 -1.92 -8.09 14.92
CA TRP A 88 -0.93 -8.84 14.15
C TRP A 88 0.40 -9.05 14.89
N GLU A 89 0.73 -8.23 15.90
CA GLU A 89 1.91 -8.44 16.75
C GLU A 89 1.75 -9.62 17.73
N ALA A 90 0.53 -10.13 17.92
CA ALA A 90 0.25 -11.38 18.62
C ALA A 90 0.25 -12.62 17.69
N ARG A 91 0.55 -12.45 16.39
CA ARG A 91 0.54 -13.50 15.37
C ARG A 91 1.95 -13.69 14.77
N GLY A 92 2.10 -14.65 13.86
CA GLY A 92 3.41 -15.01 13.30
C GLY A 92 4.18 -13.90 12.58
N ILE A 93 3.53 -12.82 12.12
CA ILE A 93 4.18 -11.67 11.43
C ILE A 93 4.89 -10.72 12.40
N ALA A 94 4.73 -10.91 13.71
CA ALA A 94 5.23 -10.03 14.76
C ALA A 94 6.67 -9.53 14.54
N GLY A 95 6.94 -8.33 15.03
CA GLY A 95 8.18 -7.59 14.84
C GLY A 95 8.21 -6.71 13.60
N HIS A 96 7.27 -6.86 12.67
CA HIS A 96 7.17 -5.93 11.54
C HIS A 96 6.83 -4.51 12.00
N SER A 97 6.00 -4.38 13.04
CA SER A 97 5.61 -3.08 13.59
C SER A 97 6.77 -2.40 14.31
N LEU A 98 7.67 -3.15 14.96
CA LEU A 98 8.89 -2.58 15.55
C LEU A 98 9.77 -1.93 14.48
N GLY A 99 9.95 -2.59 13.33
CA GLY A 99 10.71 -2.03 12.21
C GLY A 99 10.13 -0.72 11.70
N HIS A 100 8.81 -0.69 11.46
CA HIS A 100 8.09 0.52 11.08
C HIS A 100 8.13 1.62 12.16
N TYR A 101 8.00 1.24 13.43
CA TYR A 101 8.06 2.17 14.55
C TYR A 101 9.44 2.82 14.65
N LEU A 102 10.52 2.06 14.46
CA LEU A 102 11.88 2.58 14.44
C LEU A 102 12.11 3.57 13.29
N SER A 103 11.63 3.24 12.08
CA SER A 103 11.59 4.15 10.94
C SER A 103 10.83 5.45 11.28
N ALA A 104 9.61 5.32 11.79
CA ALA A 104 8.74 6.43 12.12
C ALA A 104 9.31 7.36 13.20
N LEU A 105 9.91 6.83 14.26
CA LEU A 105 10.60 7.62 15.28
C LEU A 105 11.78 8.41 14.67
N SER A 106 12.54 7.77 13.78
CA SER A 106 13.69 8.37 13.12
C SER A 106 13.27 9.51 12.18
N LEU A 107 12.22 9.28 11.39
CA LEU A 107 11.59 10.27 10.52
C LEU A 107 10.98 11.43 11.32
N MET A 108 10.28 11.14 12.42
CA MET A 108 9.65 12.13 13.29
C MET A 108 10.70 13.04 13.92
N HIS A 109 11.81 12.47 14.41
CA HIS A 109 12.95 13.23 14.88
C HIS A 109 13.50 14.16 13.79
N ALA A 110 13.70 13.67 12.57
CA ALA A 110 14.18 14.50 11.47
C ALA A 110 13.18 15.63 11.11
N GLN A 111 11.88 15.35 11.07
CA GLN A 111 10.86 16.36 10.72
C GLN A 111 10.71 17.47 11.77
N THR A 112 10.79 17.12 13.05
CA THR A 112 10.39 18.01 14.16
C THR A 112 11.55 18.46 15.04
N GLY A 113 12.66 17.72 15.05
CA GLY A 113 13.73 17.87 16.03
C GLY A 113 13.44 17.20 17.38
N ASP A 114 12.39 16.38 17.49
CA ASP A 114 11.98 15.77 18.75
C ASP A 114 13.05 14.85 19.35
N ALA A 115 13.54 15.20 20.55
CA ALA A 115 14.61 14.46 21.23
C ALA A 115 14.14 13.14 21.86
N GLU A 116 12.86 13.04 22.25
CA GLU A 116 12.29 11.83 22.83
C GLU A 116 12.18 10.74 21.75
N CYS A 117 11.74 11.08 20.54
CA CYS A 117 11.73 10.15 19.43
C CYS A 117 13.12 9.57 19.14
N LYS A 118 14.16 10.43 19.15
CA LYS A 118 15.56 9.98 19.00
C LYS A 118 16.00 9.07 20.15
N THR A 119 15.63 9.41 21.39
CA THR A 119 15.98 8.63 22.58
C THR A 119 15.36 7.23 22.52
N ARG A 120 14.08 7.12 22.14
CA ARG A 120 13.41 5.82 21.95
C ARG A 120 13.99 5.01 20.80
N ALA A 121 14.32 5.64 19.68
CA ALA A 121 15.01 4.95 18.58
C ALA A 121 16.36 4.37 19.04
N ALA A 122 17.16 5.16 19.76
CA ALA A 122 18.44 4.70 20.31
C ALA A 122 18.29 3.59 21.38
N TYR A 123 17.20 3.62 22.16
CA TYR A 123 16.85 2.54 23.08
C TYR A 123 16.56 1.24 22.32
N ILE A 124 15.67 1.28 21.33
CA ILE A 124 15.31 0.12 20.49
C ILE A 124 16.56 -0.47 19.82
N VAL A 125 17.43 0.36 19.24
CA VAL A 125 18.69 -0.08 18.64
C VAL A 125 19.57 -0.79 19.67
N GLY A 126 19.66 -0.27 20.89
CA GLY A 126 20.40 -0.91 21.99
C GLY A 126 19.84 -2.29 22.37
N GLU A 127 18.51 -2.41 22.43
CA GLU A 127 17.84 -3.67 22.74
C GLU A 127 17.99 -4.71 21.61
N LEU A 128 17.89 -4.28 20.35
CA LEU A 128 18.15 -5.13 19.19
C LEU A 128 19.60 -5.61 19.17
N ALA A 129 20.57 -4.74 19.50
CA ALA A 129 21.98 -5.12 19.62
C ALA A 129 22.20 -6.17 20.72
N ALA A 130 21.52 -6.04 21.87
CA ALA A 130 21.59 -7.03 22.94
C ALA A 130 21.00 -8.40 22.51
N CYS A 131 19.86 -8.40 21.81
CA CYS A 131 19.25 -9.62 21.27
C CYS A 131 20.17 -10.28 20.22
N GLN A 132 20.73 -9.48 19.31
CA GLN A 132 21.66 -9.98 18.29
C GLN A 132 22.93 -10.58 18.89
N ALA A 133 23.47 -9.95 19.94
CA ALA A 133 24.63 -10.47 20.67
C ALA A 133 24.31 -11.79 21.40
N ALA A 134 23.11 -11.93 21.97
CA ALA A 134 22.67 -13.16 22.62
C ALA A 134 22.49 -14.34 21.64
N HIS A 135 22.05 -14.08 20.40
CA HIS A 135 22.05 -15.10 19.36
C HIS A 135 23.47 -15.46 18.87
N GLY A 136 24.37 -14.48 18.79
CA GLY A 136 25.80 -14.69 18.51
C GLY A 136 26.18 -14.88 17.03
N ASP A 137 25.24 -14.79 16.09
CA ASP A 137 25.45 -15.06 14.67
C ASP A 137 24.93 -13.96 13.72
N GLY A 138 24.50 -12.83 14.28
CA GLY A 138 23.97 -11.69 13.52
C GLY A 138 22.45 -11.71 13.33
N TYR A 139 21.76 -12.79 13.68
CA TYR A 139 20.28 -12.82 13.65
C TYR A 139 19.68 -11.92 14.74
N VAL A 140 18.64 -11.15 14.37
CA VAL A 140 17.72 -10.52 15.32
C VAL A 140 16.36 -10.33 14.64
N GLY A 141 15.33 -11.00 15.15
CA GLY A 141 13.99 -10.99 14.57
C GLY A 141 12.92 -11.16 15.63
N GLY A 142 11.71 -10.69 15.33
CA GLY A 142 10.53 -10.82 16.21
C GLY A 142 9.46 -11.76 15.66
N THR A 143 9.67 -12.30 14.45
CA THR A 143 8.77 -13.26 13.82
C THR A 143 8.69 -14.51 14.67
N THR A 144 7.49 -15.07 14.79
CA THR A 144 7.26 -16.34 15.47
C THR A 144 6.60 -17.32 14.54
N VAL A 145 6.78 -18.62 14.78
CA VAL A 145 6.16 -19.66 13.97
C VAL A 145 5.70 -20.82 14.84
N GLU A 146 4.60 -21.47 14.43
CA GLU A 146 4.16 -22.69 15.11
C GLU A 146 4.99 -23.89 14.64
N ARG A 147 5.46 -24.67 15.61
CA ARG A 147 6.10 -25.98 15.42
C ARG A 147 5.58 -26.92 16.50
N ASP A 148 5.02 -28.05 16.09
CA ASP A 148 4.52 -29.10 17.00
C ASP A 148 3.59 -28.58 18.12
N GLY A 149 2.67 -27.67 17.76
CA GLY A 149 1.73 -27.05 18.70
C GLY A 149 2.33 -26.02 19.65
N LYS A 150 3.57 -25.56 19.40
CA LYS A 150 4.25 -24.50 20.17
C LYS A 150 4.66 -23.35 19.28
N ILE A 151 4.48 -22.13 19.78
CA ILE A 151 5.04 -20.93 19.15
C ILE A 151 6.52 -20.84 19.52
N VAL A 152 7.37 -20.79 18.50
CA VAL A 152 8.83 -20.70 18.63
C VAL A 152 9.38 -19.51 17.85
N ASP A 153 10.64 -19.17 18.09
CA ASP A 153 11.39 -18.16 17.35
C ASP A 153 11.42 -18.47 15.84
N GLY A 154 11.09 -17.47 15.02
CA GLY A 154 11.09 -17.52 13.57
C GLY A 154 12.48 -17.78 12.96
N LYS A 155 13.57 -17.70 13.74
CA LYS A 155 14.91 -18.11 13.31
C LYS A 155 14.93 -19.50 12.66
N VAL A 156 14.09 -20.42 13.13
CA VAL A 156 13.98 -21.79 12.59
C VAL A 156 13.72 -21.81 11.08
N ILE A 157 12.93 -20.86 10.56
CA ILE A 157 12.62 -20.75 9.12
C ILE A 157 13.90 -20.53 8.31
N TYR A 158 14.77 -19.62 8.75
CA TYR A 158 16.01 -19.31 8.06
C TYR A 158 17.03 -20.45 8.17
N GLU A 159 17.03 -21.20 9.28
CA GLU A 159 17.90 -22.37 9.45
C GLU A 159 17.43 -23.60 8.67
N GLU A 160 16.13 -23.74 8.39
CA GLU A 160 15.59 -24.70 7.43
C GLU A 160 16.02 -24.33 6.00
N ILE A 161 15.82 -23.06 5.61
CA ILE A 161 16.29 -22.55 4.31
C ILE A 161 17.79 -22.75 4.16
N ARG A 162 18.59 -22.47 5.21
CA ARG A 162 20.05 -22.69 5.22
C ARG A 162 20.43 -24.13 4.88
N ARG A 163 19.59 -25.11 5.23
CA ARG A 163 19.76 -26.54 4.94
C ARG A 163 19.19 -26.99 3.59
N GLY A 164 18.62 -26.09 2.80
CA GLY A 164 17.99 -26.39 1.52
C GLY A 164 16.53 -26.85 1.63
N ASP A 165 15.91 -26.68 2.81
CA ASP A 165 14.48 -26.89 2.97
C ASP A 165 13.73 -25.58 2.68
N VAL A 166 13.20 -25.47 1.46
CA VAL A 166 12.47 -24.30 0.98
C VAL A 166 11.05 -24.72 0.63
N ARG A 167 10.07 -24.02 1.20
CA ARG A 167 8.64 -24.17 0.89
C ARG A 167 8.02 -22.79 0.84
N GLY A 168 8.01 -22.20 -0.36
CA GLY A 168 7.51 -20.85 -0.58
C GLY A 168 6.13 -20.81 -1.23
N THR A 169 5.20 -20.07 -0.63
CA THR A 169 3.92 -19.67 -1.25
C THR A 169 3.71 -18.17 -1.06
N PRO A 170 2.76 -17.50 -1.73
CA PRO A 170 2.63 -16.04 -1.73
C PRO A 170 2.77 -15.32 -0.38
N PHE A 171 2.32 -15.94 0.72
CA PHE A 171 2.35 -15.33 2.05
C PHE A 171 2.80 -16.27 3.17
N ASP A 172 3.38 -17.41 2.80
CA ASP A 172 3.94 -18.38 3.73
C ASP A 172 5.32 -18.81 3.25
N LEU A 173 6.31 -18.77 4.14
CA LEU A 173 7.63 -19.33 3.90
C LEU A 173 7.96 -20.27 5.05
N ASN A 174 7.97 -21.57 4.75
CA ASN A 174 8.17 -22.64 5.70
C ASN A 174 7.26 -22.53 6.95
N GLY A 175 5.97 -22.22 6.77
CA GLY A 175 5.00 -22.02 7.85
C GLY A 175 5.04 -20.64 8.50
N GLY A 176 6.02 -19.80 8.14
CA GLY A 176 6.14 -18.43 8.63
C GLY A 176 5.31 -17.45 7.82
N TRP A 177 4.60 -16.54 8.50
CA TRP A 177 3.85 -15.47 7.84
C TRP A 177 4.79 -14.36 7.36
N VAL A 178 5.06 -14.33 6.05
CA VAL A 178 5.89 -13.31 5.36
C VAL A 178 7.17 -12.90 6.11
N PRO A 179 8.01 -13.85 6.59
CA PRO A 179 9.15 -13.55 7.46
C PRO A 179 10.18 -12.61 6.82
N LEU A 180 10.34 -12.65 5.48
CA LEU A 180 11.24 -11.74 4.76
C LEU A 180 10.69 -10.31 4.67
N TYR A 181 9.36 -10.12 4.69
CA TYR A 181 8.75 -8.79 4.82
C TYR A 181 9.07 -8.17 6.18
N THR A 182 8.97 -8.95 7.26
CA THR A 182 9.29 -8.50 8.62
C THR A 182 10.76 -8.16 8.74
N TRP A 183 11.63 -9.03 8.20
CA TRP A 183 13.06 -8.75 8.07
C TRP A 183 13.33 -7.40 7.40
N HIS A 184 12.69 -7.16 6.26
CA HIS A 184 12.82 -5.91 5.53
C HIS A 184 12.48 -4.70 6.40
N LYS A 185 11.42 -4.73 7.23
CA LYS A 185 11.06 -3.59 8.08
C LYS A 185 12.08 -3.30 9.16
N VAL A 186 12.56 -4.34 9.85
CA VAL A 186 13.60 -4.17 10.87
C VAL A 186 14.88 -3.62 10.24
N HIS A 187 15.26 -4.15 9.07
CA HIS A 187 16.43 -3.68 8.34
C HIS A 187 16.29 -2.22 7.91
N GLN A 188 15.15 -1.83 7.32
CA GLN A 188 14.88 -0.44 6.93
C GLN A 188 14.94 0.50 8.15
N GLY A 189 14.29 0.14 9.26
CA GLY A 189 14.28 0.94 10.48
C GLY A 189 15.68 1.19 11.04
N LEU A 190 16.56 0.18 11.03
CA LEU A 190 17.95 0.34 11.45
C LEU A 190 18.74 1.27 10.52
N LEU A 191 18.54 1.16 9.20
CA LEU A 191 19.16 2.07 8.23
C LEU A 191 18.66 3.50 8.41
N GLU A 192 17.39 3.70 8.73
CA GLU A 192 16.81 5.03 9.01
C GLU A 192 17.30 5.60 10.34
N ALA A 193 17.38 4.80 11.40
CA ALA A 193 17.94 5.23 12.69
C ALA A 193 19.41 5.67 12.55
N HIS A 194 20.20 4.95 11.76
CA HIS A 194 21.56 5.36 11.44
C HIS A 194 21.58 6.72 10.71
N ALA A 195 20.79 6.87 9.64
CA ALA A 195 20.84 8.04 8.77
C ALA A 195 20.23 9.31 9.39
N LEU A 196 19.16 9.15 10.18
CA LEU A 196 18.35 10.27 10.66
C LEU A 196 18.57 10.60 12.13
N CYS A 197 18.96 9.61 12.96
CA CYS A 197 19.28 9.83 14.37
C CYS A 197 20.80 9.85 14.64
N GLY A 198 21.62 9.37 13.71
CA GLY A 198 23.08 9.31 13.86
C GLY A 198 23.56 8.23 14.83
N ASP A 199 22.78 7.17 15.04
CA ASP A 199 23.19 6.04 15.89
C ASP A 199 24.05 5.03 15.09
N ALA A 200 25.37 5.06 15.31
CA ALA A 200 26.31 4.17 14.65
C ALA A 200 26.06 2.68 14.96
N ARG A 201 25.47 2.35 16.12
CA ARG A 201 25.12 0.97 16.49
C ARG A 201 24.05 0.41 15.56
N ALA A 202 23.15 1.26 15.05
CA ALA A 202 22.11 0.81 14.14
C ALA A 202 22.68 0.23 12.84
N LEU A 203 23.74 0.85 12.29
CA LEU A 203 24.44 0.28 11.13
C LEU A 203 25.18 -1.01 11.47
N GLN A 204 25.76 -1.13 12.67
CA GLN A 204 26.41 -2.37 13.11
C GLN A 204 25.41 -3.53 13.17
N VAL A 205 24.22 -3.30 13.76
CA VAL A 205 23.15 -4.31 13.82
C VAL A 205 22.64 -4.66 12.42
N ALA A 206 22.42 -3.67 11.55
CA ALA A 206 22.02 -3.89 10.16
C ALA A 206 23.05 -4.71 9.36
N VAL A 207 24.34 -4.48 9.60
CA VAL A 207 25.43 -5.27 9.00
C VAL A 207 25.39 -6.72 9.52
N GLY A 208 25.22 -6.94 10.82
CA GLY A 208 25.09 -8.28 11.38
C GLY A 208 23.90 -9.05 10.80
N LEU A 209 22.74 -8.39 10.66
CA LEU A 209 21.58 -8.95 9.97
C LEU A 209 21.95 -9.31 8.53
N SER A 210 22.52 -8.36 7.79
CA SER A 210 22.88 -8.56 6.39
C SER A 210 23.84 -9.75 6.20
N ASP A 211 24.89 -9.85 7.03
CA ASP A 211 25.85 -10.94 7.00
C ASP A 211 25.15 -12.30 7.29
N TYR A 212 24.23 -12.35 8.28
CA TYR A 212 23.46 -13.56 8.56
C TYR A 212 22.64 -14.02 7.35
N LEU A 213 21.83 -13.13 6.76
CA LEU A 213 20.92 -13.50 5.68
C LEU A 213 21.66 -13.76 4.35
N VAL A 214 22.79 -13.09 4.12
CA VAL A 214 23.73 -13.47 3.04
C VAL A 214 24.21 -14.91 3.24
N GLY A 215 24.56 -15.30 4.47
CA GLY A 215 24.95 -16.68 4.78
C GLY A 215 23.84 -17.71 4.58
N VAL A 216 22.57 -17.31 4.68
CA VAL A 216 21.41 -18.18 4.45
C VAL A 216 21.07 -18.31 2.97
N LEU A 217 21.04 -17.18 2.24
CA LEU A 217 20.49 -17.13 0.88
C LEU A 217 21.55 -17.30 -0.21
N SER A 218 22.79 -16.82 -0.01
CA SER A 218 23.82 -16.91 -1.06
C SER A 218 24.14 -18.35 -1.50
N PRO A 219 24.15 -19.37 -0.61
CA PRO A 219 24.39 -20.77 -1.01
C PRO A 219 23.24 -21.43 -1.77
N ARG A 220 22.04 -20.83 -1.80
CA ARG A 220 20.88 -21.38 -2.50
C ARG A 220 21.03 -21.20 -4.01
N SER A 221 20.51 -22.14 -4.78
CA SER A 221 20.37 -22.04 -6.24
C SER A 221 19.38 -20.93 -6.62
N ASP A 222 19.45 -20.45 -7.85
CA ASP A 222 18.51 -19.42 -8.32
C ASP A 222 17.06 -19.92 -8.36
N ALA A 223 16.84 -21.22 -8.59
CA ALA A 223 15.51 -21.83 -8.50
C ALA A 223 14.96 -21.79 -7.07
N GLU A 224 15.77 -22.17 -6.07
CA GLU A 224 15.39 -22.05 -4.65
C GLU A 224 15.15 -20.58 -4.26
N ILE A 225 15.94 -19.64 -4.78
CA ILE A 225 15.70 -18.20 -4.57
C ILE A 225 14.35 -17.79 -5.16
N GLN A 226 13.98 -18.21 -6.37
CA GLN A 226 12.66 -17.89 -6.93
C GLN A 226 11.53 -18.48 -6.08
N GLU A 227 11.70 -19.69 -5.54
CA GLU A 227 10.72 -20.28 -4.62
C GLU A 227 10.59 -19.48 -3.32
N ILE A 228 11.72 -19.06 -2.72
CA ILE A 228 11.73 -18.15 -1.56
C ILE A 228 11.01 -16.83 -1.89
N LEU A 229 11.27 -16.26 -3.07
CA LEU A 229 10.69 -15.00 -3.53
C LEU A 229 9.22 -15.13 -3.93
N ALA A 230 8.67 -16.34 -4.04
CA ALA A 230 7.24 -16.54 -4.17
C ALA A 230 6.50 -15.94 -2.97
N CYS A 231 7.06 -16.08 -1.76
CA CYS A 231 6.58 -15.42 -0.56
C CYS A 231 6.89 -13.93 -0.55
N GLU A 232 5.97 -13.10 -0.06
CA GLU A 232 6.20 -11.67 0.10
C GLU A 232 7.45 -11.37 0.96
N HIS A 233 8.33 -10.57 0.37
CA HIS A 233 9.63 -10.19 0.92
C HIS A 233 9.85 -8.67 0.98
N GLY A 234 8.79 -7.88 0.72
CA GLY A 234 8.87 -6.42 0.67
C GLY A 234 10.00 -5.90 -0.23
N GLY A 235 10.69 -4.84 0.19
CA GLY A 235 11.80 -4.20 -0.52
C GLY A 235 13.15 -4.75 -0.08
N LEU A 236 13.30 -6.08 0.05
CA LEU A 236 14.55 -6.68 0.52
C LEU A 236 15.73 -6.32 -0.39
N ASN A 237 15.50 -6.31 -1.70
CA ASN A 237 16.47 -5.83 -2.69
C ASN A 237 16.85 -4.35 -2.48
N GLU A 238 15.91 -3.47 -2.10
CA GLU A 238 16.18 -2.06 -1.76
C GLU A 238 17.11 -1.93 -0.55
N VAL A 239 16.83 -2.62 0.56
CA VAL A 239 17.64 -2.49 1.79
C VAL A 239 19.04 -3.08 1.66
N PHE A 240 19.23 -4.16 0.89
CA PHE A 240 20.57 -4.67 0.60
C PHE A 240 21.36 -3.76 -0.35
N ALA A 241 20.69 -3.18 -1.35
CA ALA A 241 21.30 -2.16 -2.21
C ALA A 241 21.77 -0.94 -1.40
N GLU A 242 20.95 -0.48 -0.46
CA GLU A 242 21.31 0.63 0.44
C GLU A 242 22.43 0.25 1.43
N THR A 243 22.42 -0.97 1.96
CA THR A 243 23.50 -1.45 2.85
C THR A 243 24.83 -1.57 2.09
N TRP A 244 24.80 -1.99 0.83
CA TRP A 244 25.97 -1.93 -0.03
C TRP A 244 26.49 -0.49 -0.18
N ARG A 245 25.62 0.50 -0.45
CA ARG A 245 26.06 1.91 -0.58
C ARG A 245 26.80 2.42 0.65
N ARG A 246 26.39 1.96 1.84
CA ARG A 246 26.98 2.40 3.13
C ARG A 246 28.27 1.67 3.51
N THR A 247 28.48 0.46 2.99
CA THR A 247 29.55 -0.44 3.48
C THR A 247 30.54 -0.85 2.41
N GLY A 248 30.17 -0.76 1.13
CA GLY A 248 30.95 -1.24 0.00
C GLY A 248 31.09 -2.76 -0.11
N LYS A 249 30.50 -3.57 0.81
CA LYS A 249 30.68 -5.03 0.80
C LYS A 249 30.00 -5.68 -0.43
N PRO A 250 30.74 -6.29 -1.37
CA PRO A 250 30.18 -6.76 -2.64
C PRO A 250 29.04 -7.80 -2.51
N ALA A 251 29.09 -8.63 -1.47
CA ALA A 251 28.09 -9.66 -1.22
C ALA A 251 26.66 -9.08 -1.07
N TYR A 252 26.52 -7.86 -0.55
CA TYR A 252 25.21 -7.21 -0.39
C TYR A 252 24.61 -6.78 -1.73
N LEU A 253 25.41 -6.24 -2.64
CA LEU A 253 24.93 -5.90 -3.99
C LEU A 253 24.59 -7.16 -4.78
N GLN A 254 25.42 -8.20 -4.68
CA GLN A 254 25.17 -9.49 -5.32
C GLN A 254 23.84 -10.08 -4.83
N LEU A 255 23.60 -10.11 -3.51
CA LEU A 255 22.33 -10.58 -2.98
C LEU A 255 21.16 -9.67 -3.43
N ALA A 256 21.32 -8.35 -3.39
CA ALA A 256 20.27 -7.42 -3.86
C ALA A 256 19.86 -7.69 -5.31
N GLN A 257 20.82 -8.01 -6.19
CA GLN A 257 20.57 -8.36 -7.59
C GLN A 257 19.93 -9.75 -7.75
N ARG A 258 20.30 -10.72 -6.91
CA ARG A 258 19.70 -12.06 -6.90
C ARG A 258 18.29 -12.09 -6.32
N LEU A 259 17.94 -11.13 -5.46
CA LEU A 259 16.59 -10.89 -4.95
C LEU A 259 15.67 -10.26 -6.02
N HIS A 260 15.68 -10.85 -7.21
CA HIS A 260 14.93 -10.46 -8.38
C HIS A 260 13.84 -11.51 -8.63
N HIS A 261 12.57 -11.19 -8.34
CA HIS A 261 11.46 -12.10 -8.53
C HIS A 261 11.03 -12.12 -10.00
N ASP A 262 11.51 -13.10 -10.76
CA ASP A 262 11.41 -13.19 -12.21
C ASP A 262 9.96 -13.17 -12.72
N ALA A 263 9.06 -13.92 -12.07
CA ALA A 263 7.65 -14.01 -12.45
C ALA A 263 6.87 -12.68 -12.34
N VAL A 264 7.46 -11.64 -11.74
CA VAL A 264 6.86 -10.30 -11.65
C VAL A 264 7.72 -9.27 -12.38
N LEU A 265 9.03 -9.32 -12.22
CA LEU A 265 9.93 -8.27 -12.69
C LEU A 265 10.31 -8.43 -14.16
N ASN A 266 10.42 -9.66 -14.69
CA ASN A 266 10.75 -9.87 -16.11
C ASN A 266 9.66 -9.30 -17.06
N PRO A 267 8.35 -9.51 -16.83
CA PRO A 267 7.31 -8.85 -17.62
C PRO A 267 7.44 -7.32 -17.62
N LEU A 268 7.70 -6.70 -16.46
CA LEU A 268 7.85 -5.25 -16.34
C LEU A 268 9.09 -4.71 -17.08
N GLU A 269 10.21 -5.42 -17.03
CA GLU A 269 11.43 -5.09 -17.80
C GLU A 269 11.20 -5.17 -19.32
N GLN A 270 10.24 -6.00 -19.73
CA GLN A 270 9.82 -6.23 -21.10
C GLN A 270 8.61 -5.35 -21.50
N GLY A 271 8.16 -4.44 -20.62
CA GLY A 271 7.05 -3.52 -20.90
C GLY A 271 5.69 -4.20 -20.98
N ARG A 272 5.46 -5.27 -20.23
CA ARG A 272 4.16 -5.97 -20.13
C ARG A 272 3.53 -5.77 -18.77
N ASP A 273 2.27 -5.32 -18.76
CA ASP A 273 1.43 -5.29 -17.58
C ASP A 273 0.75 -6.65 -17.39
N GLU A 274 1.31 -7.45 -16.48
CA GLU A 274 0.73 -8.72 -16.03
C GLU A 274 0.35 -8.62 -14.54
N LEU A 275 -0.08 -7.44 -14.07
CA LEU A 275 -0.35 -7.20 -12.65
C LEU A 275 -1.70 -7.73 -12.18
N LYS A 276 -2.65 -7.95 -13.07
CA LYS A 276 -4.02 -8.43 -12.74
C LYS A 276 -3.97 -9.62 -11.78
N GLY A 277 -4.71 -9.52 -10.67
CA GLY A 277 -4.81 -10.56 -9.65
C GLY A 277 -3.61 -10.65 -8.70
N LYS A 278 -2.53 -9.89 -8.91
CA LYS A 278 -1.40 -9.83 -7.97
C LYS A 278 -1.73 -8.88 -6.82
N HIS A 279 -1.34 -9.28 -5.60
CA HIS A 279 -1.41 -8.41 -4.42
C HIS A 279 -0.51 -7.19 -4.62
N ALA A 280 -1.07 -5.99 -4.58
CA ALA A 280 -0.45 -4.78 -5.07
C ALA A 280 0.75 -4.34 -4.22
N ASN A 281 0.57 -4.28 -2.90
CA ASN A 281 1.63 -3.84 -1.99
C ASN A 281 2.85 -4.76 -1.98
N THR A 282 2.69 -6.03 -2.34
CA THR A 282 3.82 -6.96 -2.46
C THR A 282 4.72 -6.60 -3.64
N GLN A 283 4.17 -6.02 -4.72
CA GLN A 283 4.93 -5.79 -5.95
C GLN A 283 5.67 -4.45 -5.95
N ILE A 284 5.05 -3.39 -5.42
CA ILE A 284 5.59 -2.03 -5.49
C ILE A 284 7.00 -1.95 -4.85
N PRO A 285 7.28 -2.51 -3.65
CA PRO A 285 8.61 -2.51 -3.05
C PRO A 285 9.68 -3.22 -3.86
N LYS A 286 9.34 -4.29 -4.59
CA LYS A 286 10.27 -4.99 -5.48
C LYS A 286 10.77 -4.05 -6.58
N VAL A 287 9.85 -3.25 -7.13
CA VAL A 287 10.14 -2.25 -8.18
C VAL A 287 10.91 -1.06 -7.62
N ILE A 288 10.66 -0.63 -6.37
CA ILE A 288 11.51 0.36 -5.70
C ILE A 288 12.94 -0.15 -5.59
N GLY A 289 13.14 -1.43 -5.29
CA GLY A 289 14.45 -2.05 -5.29
C GLY A 289 15.11 -2.09 -6.67
N LEU A 290 14.36 -2.34 -7.75
CA LEU A 290 14.88 -2.17 -9.11
C LEU A 290 15.35 -0.73 -9.36
N ALA A 291 14.57 0.27 -8.95
CA ALA A 291 14.98 1.66 -9.05
C ALA A 291 16.29 1.95 -8.27
N ALA A 292 16.43 1.42 -7.06
CA ALA A 292 17.67 1.53 -6.28
C ALA A 292 18.87 0.84 -6.97
N LEU A 293 18.66 -0.34 -7.56
CA LEU A 293 19.67 -1.05 -8.33
C LEU A 293 20.05 -0.32 -9.62
N HIS A 294 19.09 0.29 -10.32
CA HIS A 294 19.35 1.13 -11.49
C HIS A 294 20.30 2.28 -11.14
N GLU A 295 20.02 2.98 -10.04
CA GLU A 295 20.87 4.07 -9.54
C GLU A 295 22.32 3.63 -9.29
N ILE A 296 22.50 2.43 -8.74
CA ILE A 296 23.81 1.88 -8.38
C ILE A 296 24.57 1.34 -9.60
N THR A 297 23.91 0.54 -10.42
CA THR A 297 24.53 -0.31 -11.44
C THR A 297 24.51 0.28 -12.83
N GLY A 298 23.69 1.33 -13.04
CA GLY A 298 23.43 1.90 -14.36
C GLY A 298 22.61 1.00 -15.29
N GLU A 299 22.18 -0.18 -14.84
CA GLU A 299 21.52 -1.20 -15.66
C GLU A 299 20.16 -0.68 -16.20
N PRO A 300 20.01 -0.45 -17.52
CA PRO A 300 18.82 0.19 -18.07
C PRO A 300 17.52 -0.60 -17.91
N ARG A 301 17.57 -1.94 -17.86
CA ARG A 301 16.33 -2.75 -17.74
C ARG A 301 15.57 -2.46 -16.44
N TYR A 302 16.30 -2.22 -15.34
CA TYR A 302 15.72 -1.87 -14.06
C TYR A 302 15.02 -0.50 -14.08
N GLY A 303 15.67 0.50 -14.69
CA GLY A 303 15.08 1.84 -14.86
C GLY A 303 13.84 1.82 -15.76
N ARG A 304 13.84 1.01 -16.83
CA ARG A 304 12.66 0.81 -17.69
C ARG A 304 11.51 0.18 -16.93
N ALA A 305 11.76 -0.90 -16.17
CA ALA A 305 10.73 -1.56 -15.37
C ALA A 305 10.09 -0.59 -14.36
N ALA A 306 10.90 0.19 -13.65
CA ALA A 306 10.43 1.18 -12.68
C ALA A 306 9.51 2.24 -13.30
N ARG A 307 9.90 2.81 -14.46
CA ARG A 307 9.09 3.80 -15.18
C ARG A 307 7.81 3.21 -15.77
N PHE A 308 7.92 2.02 -16.37
CA PHE A 308 6.79 1.30 -16.95
C PHE A 308 5.74 0.97 -15.88
N PHE A 309 6.17 0.33 -14.79
CA PHE A 309 5.29 0.00 -13.66
C PHE A 309 4.60 1.24 -13.09
N TRP A 310 5.34 2.33 -12.86
CA TRP A 310 4.74 3.56 -12.36
C TRP A 310 3.68 4.11 -13.32
N THR A 311 3.96 4.12 -14.62
CA THR A 311 3.04 4.64 -15.64
C THR A 311 1.76 3.80 -15.69
N GLU A 312 1.88 2.48 -15.75
CA GLU A 312 0.73 1.57 -15.78
C GLU A 312 -0.12 1.69 -14.52
N VAL A 313 0.50 1.67 -13.34
CA VAL A 313 -0.24 1.76 -12.07
C VAL A 313 -0.97 3.09 -11.93
N THR A 314 -0.29 4.21 -12.21
CA THR A 314 -0.88 5.55 -12.04
C THR A 314 -1.95 5.87 -13.07
N SER A 315 -1.86 5.31 -14.28
CA SER A 315 -2.81 5.61 -15.37
C SER A 315 -3.96 4.60 -15.50
N LYS A 316 -3.75 3.33 -15.13
CA LYS A 316 -4.73 2.25 -15.38
C LYS A 316 -5.24 1.56 -14.12
N HIS A 317 -4.52 1.65 -13.00
CA HIS A 317 -4.88 0.95 -11.75
C HIS A 317 -5.20 1.88 -10.57
N SER A 318 -5.11 3.20 -10.76
CA SER A 318 -5.30 4.18 -9.69
C SER A 318 -6.66 4.88 -9.78
N TYR A 319 -7.33 5.00 -8.64
CA TYR A 319 -8.54 5.79 -8.46
C TYR A 319 -8.20 7.28 -8.33
N VAL A 320 -9.22 8.14 -8.34
CA VAL A 320 -9.07 9.61 -8.41
C VAL A 320 -8.27 10.20 -7.23
N ILE A 321 -8.26 9.53 -6.08
CA ILE A 321 -7.48 9.94 -4.91
C ILE A 321 -5.98 9.60 -5.03
N GLY A 322 -5.56 8.92 -6.11
CA GLY A 322 -4.18 8.48 -6.35
C GLY A 322 -3.86 7.07 -5.81
N GLY A 323 -4.73 6.51 -4.98
CA GLY A 323 -4.61 5.14 -4.47
C GLY A 323 -5.03 4.08 -5.48
N ASN A 324 -4.59 2.84 -5.28
CA ASN A 324 -4.85 1.71 -6.18
C ASN A 324 -5.26 0.45 -5.40
N SER A 325 -5.59 -0.60 -6.15
CA SER A 325 -6.07 -1.90 -5.68
C SER A 325 -7.48 -1.90 -5.09
N GLU A 326 -8.08 -3.09 -5.12
CA GLU A 326 -9.34 -3.42 -4.49
C GLU A 326 -9.17 -4.77 -3.81
N ARG A 327 -9.51 -4.83 -2.52
CA ARG A 327 -9.14 -5.93 -1.61
C ARG A 327 -7.66 -6.26 -1.72
N GLU A 328 -6.81 -5.23 -1.76
CA GLU A 328 -5.34 -5.33 -1.86
C GLU A 328 -4.79 -5.81 -3.22
N HIS A 329 -5.64 -6.18 -4.18
CA HIS A 329 -5.21 -6.78 -5.45
C HIS A 329 -5.43 -5.86 -6.66
N PHE A 330 -4.50 -5.90 -7.62
CA PHE A 330 -4.65 -5.23 -8.91
C PHE A 330 -5.75 -5.87 -9.75
N GLY A 331 -6.43 -5.05 -10.54
CA GLY A 331 -7.48 -5.47 -11.47
C GLY A 331 -7.00 -5.71 -12.87
N ALA A 332 -7.94 -5.90 -13.78
CA ALA A 332 -7.64 -5.63 -15.18
C ALA A 332 -7.33 -4.12 -15.34
N PRO A 333 -6.35 -3.76 -16.18
CA PRO A 333 -5.98 -2.37 -16.37
C PRO A 333 -7.15 -1.57 -16.97
N GLY A 334 -7.50 -0.45 -16.34
CA GLY A 334 -8.56 0.45 -16.79
C GLY A 334 -9.97 0.09 -16.32
N GLU A 335 -10.17 -1.05 -15.65
CA GLU A 335 -11.48 -1.47 -15.14
C GLU A 335 -11.64 -1.06 -13.66
N LEU A 336 -12.16 0.15 -13.42
CA LEU A 336 -12.29 0.73 -12.07
C LEU A 336 -13.75 0.87 -11.62
N ALA A 337 -14.69 1.17 -12.52
CA ALA A 337 -16.09 1.45 -12.17
C ALA A 337 -16.77 0.25 -11.49
N SER A 338 -16.55 -0.95 -12.03
CA SER A 338 -17.08 -2.22 -11.49
C SER A 338 -16.42 -2.66 -10.18
N ARG A 339 -15.34 -1.98 -9.76
CA ARG A 339 -14.51 -2.30 -8.60
C ARG A 339 -14.57 -1.25 -7.50
N LEU A 340 -15.54 -0.35 -7.54
CA LEU A 340 -15.81 0.60 -6.47
C LEU A 340 -16.45 -0.12 -5.27
N THR A 341 -15.61 -0.66 -4.38
CA THR A 341 -16.02 -1.39 -3.17
C THR A 341 -15.65 -0.64 -1.88
N ASP A 342 -16.02 -1.19 -0.73
CA ASP A 342 -15.59 -0.74 0.60
C ASP A 342 -14.15 -1.13 0.94
N ARG A 343 -13.47 -1.84 0.03
CA ARG A 343 -12.11 -2.35 0.23
C ARG A 343 -11.14 -1.84 -0.84
N THR A 344 -11.42 -0.69 -1.42
CA THR A 344 -10.52 -0.02 -2.36
C THR A 344 -9.44 0.79 -1.64
N CYS A 345 -8.31 0.98 -2.33
CA CYS A 345 -7.25 1.91 -1.92
C CYS A 345 -6.63 1.61 -0.55
N GLU A 346 -5.83 0.54 -0.49
CA GLU A 346 -4.90 0.30 0.62
C GLU A 346 -3.84 1.42 0.67
N ALA A 347 -3.59 1.98 1.86
CA ALA A 347 -2.67 3.11 2.03
C ALA A 347 -1.18 2.75 1.81
N CYS A 348 -0.77 1.50 2.12
CA CYS A 348 0.61 1.05 1.88
C CYS A 348 1.02 1.19 0.41
N ASN A 349 0.09 0.96 -0.51
CA ASN A 349 0.35 1.04 -1.95
C ASN A 349 0.74 2.46 -2.33
N THR A 350 0.00 3.43 -1.82
CA THR A 350 0.25 4.85 -2.07
C THR A 350 1.55 5.31 -1.43
N TYR A 351 1.81 4.88 -0.19
CA TYR A 351 3.09 5.11 0.48
C TYR A 351 4.28 4.64 -0.38
N ASN A 352 4.22 3.42 -0.89
CA ASN A 352 5.29 2.84 -1.71
C ASN A 352 5.36 3.48 -3.10
N MET A 353 4.23 3.81 -3.72
CA MET A 353 4.22 4.52 -5.01
C MET A 353 4.81 5.94 -4.88
N MET A 354 4.61 6.61 -3.75
CA MET A 354 5.27 7.89 -3.45
C MET A 354 6.79 7.73 -3.30
N LYS A 355 7.28 6.66 -2.64
CA LYS A 355 8.73 6.33 -2.62
C LYS A 355 9.28 6.14 -4.04
N LEU A 356 8.59 5.37 -4.88
CA LEU A 356 9.00 5.16 -6.28
C LEU A 356 9.03 6.48 -7.07
N THR A 357 7.99 7.30 -6.95
CA THR A 357 7.87 8.59 -7.64
C THR A 357 9.06 9.52 -7.34
N ARG A 358 9.54 9.56 -6.09
CA ARG A 358 10.69 10.37 -5.70
C ARG A 358 11.98 9.94 -6.40
N ARG A 359 12.20 8.63 -6.57
CA ARG A 359 13.37 8.10 -7.32
C ARG A 359 13.30 8.51 -8.79
N LEU A 360 12.13 8.34 -9.42
CA LEU A 360 11.91 8.74 -10.83
C LEU A 360 12.12 10.24 -11.02
N TYR A 361 11.63 11.07 -10.10
CA TYR A 361 11.86 12.50 -10.11
C TYR A 361 13.33 12.87 -9.97
N ALA A 362 14.09 12.18 -9.10
CA ALA A 362 15.51 12.42 -8.93
C ALA A 362 16.31 12.17 -10.22
N TRP A 363 15.90 11.21 -11.05
CA TRP A 363 16.52 10.92 -12.35
C TRP A 363 16.16 11.96 -13.41
N GLU A 364 14.91 12.44 -13.38
CA GLU A 364 14.35 13.35 -14.36
C GLU A 364 13.38 14.35 -13.71
N PRO A 365 13.89 15.52 -13.26
CA PRO A 365 13.11 16.54 -12.56
C PRO A 365 12.06 17.20 -13.46
N ASN A 366 10.92 16.53 -13.61
CA ASN A 366 9.74 16.98 -14.32
C ASN A 366 8.57 17.16 -13.34
N ALA A 367 7.82 18.25 -13.46
CA ALA A 367 6.69 18.55 -12.57
C ALA A 367 5.58 17.48 -12.58
N ALA A 368 5.41 16.75 -13.68
CA ALA A 368 4.35 15.75 -13.83
C ALA A 368 4.43 14.62 -12.79
N TRP A 369 5.63 14.24 -12.35
CA TRP A 369 5.81 13.29 -11.24
C TRP A 369 5.12 13.80 -9.96
N PHE A 370 5.23 15.10 -9.70
CA PHE A 370 4.67 15.74 -8.51
C PHE A 370 3.21 16.14 -8.66
N ASP A 371 2.64 16.13 -9.87
CA ASP A 371 1.18 16.23 -10.04
C ASP A 371 0.48 14.98 -9.48
N TRP A 372 1.02 13.79 -9.75
CA TRP A 372 0.53 12.56 -9.12
C TRP A 372 0.87 12.50 -7.62
N TYR A 373 2.11 12.85 -7.24
CA TYR A 373 2.52 12.84 -5.82
C TYR A 373 1.63 13.75 -4.98
N GLU A 374 1.36 14.98 -5.41
CA GLU A 374 0.46 15.91 -4.73
C GLU A 374 -0.94 15.32 -4.60
N ARG A 375 -1.49 14.76 -5.68
CA ARG A 375 -2.82 14.15 -5.68
C ARG A 375 -2.92 13.05 -4.64
N ALA A 376 -1.98 12.11 -4.65
CA ALA A 376 -1.96 10.97 -3.75
C ALA A 376 -1.70 11.38 -2.29
N HIS A 377 -0.78 12.32 -2.08
CA HIS A 377 -0.43 12.83 -0.75
C HIS A 377 -1.60 13.58 -0.10
N LEU A 378 -2.24 14.47 -0.85
CA LEU A 378 -3.34 15.30 -0.35
C LEU A 378 -4.63 14.50 -0.18
N ASN A 379 -4.96 13.61 -1.12
CA ASN A 379 -6.30 13.01 -1.18
C ASN A 379 -6.38 11.60 -0.62
N HIS A 380 -5.26 10.88 -0.50
CA HIS A 380 -5.23 9.54 0.10
C HIS A 380 -4.43 9.54 1.40
N ILE A 381 -3.19 10.03 1.40
CA ILE A 381 -2.35 10.00 2.62
C ILE A 381 -2.90 10.92 3.70
N LEU A 382 -3.28 12.18 3.45
CA LEU A 382 -3.93 12.98 4.52
C LEU A 382 -5.29 12.40 4.96
N ALA A 383 -5.96 11.68 4.08
CA ALA A 383 -7.21 10.98 4.37
C ALA A 383 -6.99 9.73 5.26
N HIS A 384 -5.77 9.18 5.24
CA HIS A 384 -5.41 7.93 5.89
C HIS A 384 -5.43 8.03 7.42
N GLN A 385 -4.97 9.14 7.99
CA GLN A 385 -4.94 9.34 9.44
C GLN A 385 -6.09 10.23 9.90
N ARG A 386 -6.76 9.84 10.97
CA ARG A 386 -7.71 10.69 11.70
C ARG A 386 -6.95 11.57 12.70
N PRO A 387 -6.90 12.90 12.54
CA PRO A 387 -6.03 13.74 13.38
C PRO A 387 -6.46 13.87 14.85
N SER A 388 -7.72 13.57 15.19
CA SER A 388 -8.24 13.68 16.56
C SER A 388 -7.56 12.71 17.51
N ASP A 389 -7.28 11.48 17.07
CA ASP A 389 -6.67 10.42 17.86
C ASP A 389 -5.39 9.81 17.25
N GLY A 390 -5.06 10.15 16.00
CA GLY A 390 -3.86 9.68 15.31
C GLY A 390 -3.97 8.29 14.69
N MET A 391 -5.17 7.68 14.70
CA MET A 391 -5.42 6.34 14.16
C MET A 391 -5.46 6.32 12.63
N PHE A 392 -5.16 5.15 12.04
CA PHE A 392 -4.98 4.97 10.60
C PHE A 392 -6.07 4.10 9.98
N ALA A 393 -6.54 4.46 8.80
CA ALA A 393 -7.48 3.66 8.03
C ALA A 393 -6.74 2.59 7.21
N TYR A 394 -7.20 1.32 7.22
CA TYR A 394 -6.58 0.33 6.33
C TYR A 394 -6.90 0.63 4.86
N MET A 395 -8.21 0.69 4.57
CA MET A 395 -8.77 0.96 3.26
C MET A 395 -9.35 2.38 3.22
N THR A 396 -9.33 3.00 2.04
CA THR A 396 -9.98 4.28 1.77
C THR A 396 -11.07 4.05 0.73
N PRO A 397 -12.30 3.69 1.16
CA PRO A 397 -13.37 3.24 0.27
C PRO A 397 -13.78 4.25 -0.81
N MET A 398 -13.92 3.78 -2.04
CA MET A 398 -14.43 4.56 -3.18
C MET A 398 -15.90 4.26 -3.49
N ARG A 399 -16.47 3.19 -2.90
CA ARG A 399 -17.91 2.92 -2.93
C ARG A 399 -18.70 3.98 -2.19
N ALA A 400 -19.67 4.59 -2.86
CA ALA A 400 -20.59 5.57 -2.27
C ALA A 400 -21.26 5.04 -1.00
N GLY A 401 -21.29 5.85 0.05
CA GLY A 401 -21.92 5.52 1.33
C GLY A 401 -21.05 4.73 2.31
N SER A 402 -19.86 4.33 1.89
CA SER A 402 -18.91 3.64 2.76
C SER A 402 -18.24 4.62 3.72
N ALA A 403 -17.86 4.11 4.90
CA ALA A 403 -17.08 4.82 5.90
C ALA A 403 -15.70 4.17 6.03
N ARG A 404 -14.71 4.95 6.45
CA ARG A 404 -13.37 4.43 6.78
C ARG A 404 -13.40 3.76 8.14
N VAL A 405 -12.71 2.63 8.27
CA VAL A 405 -12.45 1.97 9.56
C VAL A 405 -11.04 2.33 9.98
N PHE A 406 -10.90 2.91 11.17
CA PHE A 406 -9.61 3.31 11.73
C PHE A 406 -9.10 2.25 12.72
N SER A 407 -7.79 2.17 12.84
CA SER A 407 -7.09 1.32 13.80
C SER A 407 -7.48 1.64 15.25
N THR A 408 -7.18 0.69 16.13
CA THR A 408 -7.12 0.92 17.58
C THR A 408 -5.65 1.05 18.02
N PRO A 409 -5.37 1.67 19.17
CA PRO A 409 -3.99 1.92 19.58
C PRO A 409 -3.14 0.66 19.81
N ASP A 410 -3.75 -0.41 20.33
CA ASP A 410 -3.01 -1.56 20.90
C ASP A 410 -3.27 -2.90 20.19
N ASP A 411 -4.31 -3.01 19.34
CA ASP A 411 -4.80 -4.29 18.82
C ASP A 411 -4.89 -4.38 17.29
N SER A 412 -4.49 -3.34 16.56
CA SER A 412 -4.56 -3.35 15.09
C SER A 412 -3.25 -3.81 14.45
N PHE A 413 -2.15 -3.08 14.66
CA PHE A 413 -0.81 -3.35 14.10
C PHE A 413 -0.79 -3.93 12.67
N TRP A 414 -1.67 -3.45 11.81
CA TRP A 414 -1.70 -3.85 10.39
C TRP A 414 -0.51 -3.27 9.63
N CYS A 415 -0.28 -3.74 8.40
CA CYS A 415 0.69 -3.11 7.48
C CYS A 415 0.43 -1.60 7.29
N CYS A 416 -0.84 -1.18 7.18
CA CYS A 416 -1.23 0.24 7.06
C CYS A 416 -0.98 1.05 8.34
N VAL A 417 -0.98 0.43 9.52
CA VAL A 417 -0.52 1.10 10.75
C VAL A 417 0.98 1.37 10.66
N GLY A 418 1.75 0.38 10.23
CA GLY A 418 3.19 0.52 9.99
C GLY A 418 3.55 1.63 9.00
N SER A 419 3.00 1.58 7.80
CA SER A 419 3.22 2.62 6.79
C SER A 419 2.59 3.97 7.17
N GLY A 420 1.52 3.97 7.95
CA GLY A 420 0.90 5.18 8.52
C GLY A 420 1.83 5.92 9.47
N MET A 421 2.44 5.21 10.41
CA MET A 421 3.45 5.75 11.32
C MET A 421 4.58 6.44 10.54
N GLU A 422 5.05 5.86 9.43
CA GLU A 422 6.10 6.46 8.59
C GLU A 422 5.58 7.64 7.74
N SER A 423 4.42 7.50 7.10
CA SER A 423 3.84 8.50 6.19
C SER A 423 3.60 9.83 6.87
N HIS A 424 3.04 9.78 8.08
CA HIS A 424 2.68 10.95 8.87
C HIS A 424 3.83 11.46 9.73
N ALA A 425 5.03 10.88 9.62
CA ALA A 425 6.23 11.41 10.26
C ALA A 425 7.06 12.34 9.34
N LYS A 426 6.69 12.46 8.05
CA LYS A 426 7.59 13.03 7.03
C LYS A 426 6.94 13.90 5.96
N HIS A 427 5.84 14.58 6.26
CA HIS A 427 5.13 15.40 5.26
C HIS A 427 5.97 16.53 4.61
N GLY A 428 7.08 16.95 5.22
CA GLY A 428 8.02 17.93 4.65
C GLY A 428 9.06 17.36 3.67
N GLU A 429 9.19 16.03 3.52
CA GLU A 429 10.35 15.38 2.88
C GLU A 429 10.52 15.65 1.38
N SER A 430 9.47 16.15 0.73
CA SER A 430 9.42 16.37 -0.71
C SER A 430 8.91 17.77 -1.09
N VAL A 431 8.89 18.71 -0.14
CA VAL A 431 8.54 20.12 -0.42
C VAL A 431 9.63 20.78 -1.25
N TRP A 432 10.88 20.66 -0.77
CA TRP A 432 12.04 21.34 -1.32
C TRP A 432 13.02 20.33 -1.91
N TRP A 433 13.51 20.61 -3.11
CA TRP A 433 14.53 19.83 -3.79
C TRP A 433 15.61 20.75 -4.35
N ARG A 434 16.80 20.23 -4.61
CA ARG A 434 17.90 21.00 -5.18
C ARG A 434 18.72 20.22 -6.21
N ASN A 435 19.37 20.98 -7.08
CA ASN A 435 20.59 20.54 -7.76
C ASN A 435 21.66 21.64 -7.61
N ARG A 436 22.72 21.61 -8.43
CA ARG A 436 23.81 22.61 -8.34
C ARG A 436 23.34 24.06 -8.57
N GLU A 437 22.34 24.27 -9.41
CA GLU A 437 21.94 25.60 -9.91
C GLU A 437 20.51 26.00 -9.55
N THR A 438 19.68 25.06 -9.10
CA THR A 438 18.24 25.25 -8.95
C THR A 438 17.74 24.82 -7.56
N LEU A 439 16.93 25.68 -6.94
CA LEU A 439 16.02 25.34 -5.85
C LEU A 439 14.64 25.02 -6.42
N PHE A 440 14.18 23.79 -6.28
CA PHE A 440 12.86 23.35 -6.72
C PHE A 440 11.87 23.35 -5.56
N VAL A 441 10.66 23.85 -5.83
CA VAL A 441 9.51 23.82 -4.91
C VAL A 441 8.42 22.96 -5.54
N ASN A 442 8.28 21.74 -5.03
CA ASN A 442 7.42 20.72 -5.62
C ASN A 442 6.05 20.66 -4.94
N LEU A 443 6.00 20.79 -3.62
CA LEU A 443 4.75 20.80 -2.86
C LEU A 443 4.54 22.17 -2.22
N PHE A 444 3.30 22.63 -2.17
CA PHE A 444 2.95 23.92 -1.59
C PHE A 444 2.52 23.77 -0.14
N ILE A 445 3.41 23.18 0.67
CA ILE A 445 3.17 22.94 2.10
C ILE A 445 3.86 24.05 2.90
N PRO A 446 3.13 24.81 3.74
CA PRO A 446 3.69 25.89 4.56
C PRO A 446 4.88 25.39 5.39
N SER A 447 6.06 25.96 5.14
CA SER A 447 7.30 25.48 5.75
C SER A 447 8.43 26.51 5.70
N THR A 448 9.48 26.27 6.48
CA THR A 448 10.79 26.91 6.29
C THR A 448 11.81 25.88 5.85
N LEU A 449 12.77 26.31 5.03
CA LEU A 449 13.94 25.56 4.62
C LEU A 449 15.20 26.25 5.13
N ASP A 450 16.02 25.51 5.89
CA ASP A 450 17.37 25.91 6.28
C ASP A 450 18.42 25.22 5.40
N TRP A 451 19.01 25.96 4.47
CA TRP A 451 20.02 25.45 3.55
C TRP A 451 21.42 25.68 4.10
N ALA A 452 21.91 24.73 4.89
CA ALA A 452 23.20 24.83 5.58
C ALA A 452 24.39 25.05 4.62
N GLU A 453 24.45 24.32 3.51
CA GLU A 453 25.58 24.33 2.57
C GLU A 453 25.81 25.70 1.90
N THR A 454 24.76 26.52 1.80
CA THR A 454 24.84 27.87 1.21
C THR A 454 24.69 28.99 2.23
N GLY A 455 24.24 28.66 3.45
CA GLY A 455 23.80 29.65 4.42
C GLY A 455 22.55 30.41 3.97
N ALA A 456 21.64 29.77 3.24
CA ALA A 456 20.37 30.37 2.85
C ALA A 456 19.22 29.90 3.75
N ARG A 457 18.18 30.72 3.87
CA ARG A 457 16.92 30.34 4.52
C ARG A 457 15.75 30.83 3.71
N TRP A 458 14.80 29.93 3.45
CA TRP A 458 13.60 30.21 2.70
C TRP A 458 12.35 29.96 3.54
N SER A 459 11.34 30.76 3.30
CA SER A 459 10.02 30.67 3.90
C SER A 459 9.01 30.44 2.79
N LEU A 460 8.17 29.41 2.91
CA LEU A 460 6.98 29.21 2.09
C LEU A 460 5.76 29.47 2.96
N ASP A 461 4.95 30.45 2.56
CA ASP A 461 3.75 30.94 3.23
C ASP A 461 2.57 30.79 2.28
N THR A 462 1.53 30.07 2.71
CA THR A 462 0.31 29.83 1.93
C THR A 462 -0.79 29.24 2.82
N ASP A 463 -2.05 29.41 2.41
CA ASP A 463 -3.20 28.70 2.98
C ASP A 463 -3.59 27.48 2.12
N TYR A 464 -2.68 27.01 1.26
CA TYR A 464 -2.89 25.82 0.43
C TYR A 464 -3.32 24.62 1.29
N PRO A 465 -4.31 23.81 0.86
CA PRO A 465 -4.97 23.88 -0.43
C PRO A 465 -6.13 24.87 -0.52
N ALA A 466 -6.55 25.54 0.56
CA ALA A 466 -7.73 26.42 0.56
C ALA A 466 -7.60 27.64 -0.37
N SER A 467 -6.37 28.03 -0.70
CA SER A 467 -6.04 29.09 -1.66
C SER A 467 -4.88 28.66 -2.55
N GLY A 468 -4.91 29.07 -3.82
CA GLY A 468 -3.82 28.88 -4.77
C GLY A 468 -2.73 29.96 -4.72
N ARG A 469 -2.71 30.82 -3.71
CA ARG A 469 -1.63 31.83 -3.53
C ARG A 469 -0.49 31.27 -2.70
N ILE A 470 0.70 31.16 -3.30
CA ILE A 470 1.93 30.69 -2.67
C ILE A 470 2.93 31.84 -2.65
N THR A 471 3.46 32.18 -1.47
CA THR A 471 4.52 33.19 -1.33
C THR A 471 5.79 32.56 -0.77
N LEU A 472 6.88 32.72 -1.51
CA LEU A 472 8.23 32.37 -1.12
C LEU A 472 9.00 33.61 -0.71
N THR A 473 9.66 33.57 0.44
CA THR A 473 10.52 34.66 0.91
C THR A 473 11.93 34.15 1.16
N ALA A 474 12.93 34.79 0.56
CA ALA A 474 14.33 34.60 0.90
C ALA A 474 14.60 35.32 2.23
N GLN A 475 14.37 34.66 3.36
CA GLN A 475 14.64 35.23 4.69
C GLN A 475 16.13 35.57 4.84
N ARG A 476 16.97 34.78 4.19
CA ARG A 476 18.40 34.99 4.04
C ARG A 476 18.84 34.36 2.73
N ALA A 477 19.43 35.15 1.84
CA ALA A 477 19.81 34.69 0.51
C ALA A 477 21.04 33.77 0.52
N GLY A 478 21.99 33.93 1.46
CA GLY A 478 23.22 33.14 1.49
C GLY A 478 23.94 33.11 0.13
N ARG A 479 24.66 32.02 -0.16
CA ARG A 479 25.16 31.68 -1.50
C ARG A 479 24.11 30.83 -2.24
N THR A 480 22.86 31.29 -2.34
CA THR A 480 21.81 30.54 -3.05
C THR A 480 22.18 30.29 -4.51
N PRO A 481 21.69 29.19 -5.10
CA PRO A 481 21.62 29.08 -6.54
C PRO A 481 20.86 30.28 -7.13
N SER A 482 21.26 30.67 -8.33
CA SER A 482 20.62 31.79 -9.02
C SER A 482 19.21 31.45 -9.50
N GLU A 483 18.81 30.16 -9.51
CA GLU A 483 17.54 29.72 -10.07
C GLU A 483 16.57 29.16 -9.01
N LEU A 484 15.34 29.68 -9.02
CA LEU A 484 14.20 29.14 -8.28
C LEU A 484 13.18 28.58 -9.28
N ALA A 485 12.79 27.32 -9.11
CA ALA A 485 11.83 26.61 -9.95
C ALA A 485 10.58 26.24 -9.13
N LEU A 486 9.46 26.93 -9.37
CA LEU A 486 8.19 26.64 -8.71
C LEU A 486 7.35 25.75 -9.62
N ARG A 487 6.83 24.63 -9.11
CA ARG A 487 5.99 23.74 -9.91
C ARG A 487 4.79 24.50 -10.50
N LEU A 488 4.46 24.22 -11.75
CA LEU A 488 3.21 24.63 -12.40
C LEU A 488 2.32 23.40 -12.53
N PRO A 489 1.35 23.20 -11.63
CA PRO A 489 0.53 22.00 -11.66
C PRO A 489 -0.33 21.94 -12.93
N ALA A 490 -0.42 20.76 -13.56
CA ALA A 490 -1.20 20.60 -14.80
C ALA A 490 -2.69 20.96 -14.66
N TRP A 491 -3.24 20.96 -13.44
CA TRP A 491 -4.64 21.32 -13.18
C TRP A 491 -4.90 22.83 -13.15
N SER A 492 -3.87 23.68 -13.05
CA SER A 492 -4.03 25.14 -12.89
C SER A 492 -3.88 25.88 -14.22
N PRO A 493 -4.94 26.48 -14.78
CA PRO A 493 -4.81 27.34 -15.95
C PRO A 493 -4.24 28.71 -15.58
N ASN A 494 -3.52 29.33 -16.53
CA ASN A 494 -3.07 30.72 -16.47
C ASN A 494 -2.41 31.12 -15.12
N PRO A 495 -1.35 30.42 -14.68
CA PRO A 495 -0.63 30.79 -13.47
C PRO A 495 -0.05 32.20 -13.58
N ARG A 496 -0.07 32.96 -12.48
CA ARG A 496 0.54 34.29 -12.41
C ARG A 496 1.71 34.29 -11.45
N LEU A 497 2.80 34.92 -11.86
CA LEU A 497 4.03 34.99 -11.08
C LEU A 497 4.39 36.46 -10.86
N THR A 498 4.71 36.80 -9.62
CA THR A 498 5.25 38.11 -9.26
C THR A 498 6.55 37.95 -8.49
N VAL A 499 7.47 38.88 -8.68
CA VAL A 499 8.73 38.96 -7.96
C VAL A 499 8.83 40.35 -7.36
N ASN A 500 8.94 40.45 -6.04
CA ASN A 500 8.90 41.71 -5.29
C ASN A 500 7.70 42.59 -5.69
N GLY A 501 6.52 41.98 -5.82
CA GLY A 501 5.27 42.64 -6.19
C GLY A 501 5.13 43.02 -7.68
N ARG A 502 6.15 42.78 -8.52
CA ARG A 502 6.10 43.07 -9.95
C ARG A 502 5.76 41.81 -10.74
N SER A 503 4.78 41.90 -11.64
CA SER A 503 4.44 40.80 -12.55
C SER A 503 5.62 40.46 -13.45
N VAL A 504 5.92 39.16 -13.58
CA VAL A 504 6.94 38.63 -14.47
C VAL A 504 6.32 37.54 -15.36
N PRO A 505 6.80 37.37 -16.61
CA PRO A 505 6.31 36.28 -17.45
C PRO A 505 6.65 34.93 -16.84
N VAL A 506 5.72 33.99 -16.92
CA VAL A 506 5.94 32.60 -16.52
C VAL A 506 6.77 31.91 -17.60
N GLN A 507 8.07 31.75 -17.36
CA GLN A 507 8.95 30.96 -18.22
C GLN A 507 8.90 29.50 -17.79
N GLY A 508 8.16 28.69 -18.54
CA GLY A 508 8.00 27.26 -18.31
C GLY A 508 9.25 26.46 -18.72
N ARG A 509 9.78 25.63 -17.83
CA ARG A 509 10.75 24.56 -18.16
C ARG A 509 10.40 23.30 -17.39
N ASP A 510 10.13 22.20 -18.09
CA ASP A 510 9.78 20.90 -17.51
C ASP A 510 8.61 20.97 -16.49
N GLY A 511 7.66 21.89 -16.75
CA GLY A 511 6.50 22.16 -15.89
C GLY A 511 6.80 23.03 -14.66
N TYR A 512 7.91 23.78 -14.65
CA TYR A 512 8.23 24.76 -13.61
C TYR A 512 8.24 26.19 -14.14
N ALA A 513 7.79 27.14 -13.32
CA ALA A 513 8.07 28.55 -13.49
C ALA A 513 9.48 28.83 -12.97
N VAL A 514 10.39 29.18 -13.88
CA VAL A 514 11.80 29.38 -13.56
C VAL A 514 12.12 30.87 -13.40
N VAL A 515 12.66 31.24 -12.25
CA VAL A 515 13.13 32.60 -11.95
C VAL A 515 14.63 32.58 -11.71
N ARG A 516 15.39 33.29 -12.55
CA ARG A 516 16.84 33.46 -12.39
C ARG A 516 17.18 34.85 -11.91
N ARG A 517 17.83 34.96 -10.75
CA ARG A 517 18.32 36.22 -10.19
C ARG A 517 19.36 36.01 -9.09
N THR A 518 20.05 37.09 -8.75
CA THR A 518 20.76 37.19 -7.47
C THR A 518 19.75 37.55 -6.40
N TRP A 519 19.51 36.62 -5.48
CA TRP A 519 18.59 36.80 -4.36
C TRP A 519 19.21 37.68 -3.27
N ARG A 520 18.36 38.47 -2.61
CA ARG A 520 18.68 39.31 -1.45
C ARG A 520 17.69 38.99 -0.33
N ASP A 521 18.11 39.27 0.89
CA ASP A 521 17.26 39.13 2.06
C ASP A 521 15.97 39.94 1.89
N GLY A 522 14.83 39.31 2.16
CA GLY A 522 13.50 39.89 2.00
C GLY A 522 12.93 39.84 0.59
N ASP A 523 13.67 39.31 -0.40
CA ASP A 523 13.09 39.07 -1.73
C ASP A 523 11.91 38.10 -1.65
N THR A 524 10.86 38.40 -2.41
CA THR A 524 9.63 37.61 -2.46
C THR A 524 9.31 37.14 -3.87
N VAL A 525 8.76 35.94 -3.97
CA VAL A 525 8.19 35.36 -5.19
C VAL A 525 6.80 34.85 -4.86
N THR A 526 5.79 35.34 -5.55
CA THR A 526 4.41 34.89 -5.36
C THR A 526 3.89 34.24 -6.62
N LEU A 527 3.42 33.00 -6.48
CA LEU A 527 2.72 32.23 -7.51
C LEU A 527 1.23 32.17 -7.15
N ASP A 528 0.37 32.69 -8.02
CA ASP A 528 -1.08 32.55 -7.91
C ASP A 528 -1.57 31.49 -8.92
N LEU A 529 -2.10 30.39 -8.38
CA LEU A 529 -2.69 29.27 -9.10
C LEU A 529 -4.23 29.35 -9.05
N GLN A 530 -4.87 29.07 -10.18
CA GLN A 530 -6.33 28.99 -10.24
C GLN A 530 -6.77 27.56 -9.98
N MET A 531 -7.72 27.35 -9.06
CA MET A 531 -8.21 26.03 -8.65
C MET A 531 -9.62 25.76 -9.21
N PRO A 532 -9.76 25.53 -10.53
CA PRO A 532 -11.07 25.33 -11.14
C PRO A 532 -11.71 24.03 -10.63
N LEU A 533 -13.05 23.99 -10.69
CA LEU A 533 -13.79 22.74 -10.61
C LEU A 533 -13.50 21.91 -11.86
N ARG A 534 -13.19 20.63 -11.67
CA ARG A 534 -12.91 19.64 -12.71
C ARG A 534 -13.72 18.38 -12.43
N ALA A 535 -14.02 17.63 -13.48
CA ALA A 535 -14.66 16.34 -13.40
C ALA A 535 -13.77 15.30 -14.07
N GLU A 536 -13.60 14.14 -13.44
CA GLU A 536 -12.83 13.01 -13.96
C GLU A 536 -13.73 11.77 -13.92
N THR A 537 -13.84 11.06 -15.05
CA THR A 537 -14.63 9.84 -15.14
C THR A 537 -13.75 8.61 -14.91
N THR A 538 -14.36 7.49 -14.50
CA THR A 538 -13.64 6.21 -14.56
C THR A 538 -13.27 5.87 -16.01
N PRO A 539 -12.16 5.15 -16.25
CA PRO A 539 -11.73 4.82 -17.61
C PRO A 539 -12.69 3.88 -18.36
N ASP A 540 -13.40 3.02 -17.64
CA ASP A 540 -14.31 2.00 -18.17
C ASP A 540 -15.79 2.42 -18.23
N ASP A 541 -16.20 3.42 -17.45
CA ASP A 541 -17.56 4.00 -17.53
C ASP A 541 -17.53 5.54 -17.47
N PRO A 542 -17.83 6.26 -18.57
CA PRO A 542 -17.87 7.72 -18.59
C PRO A 542 -19.05 8.32 -17.80
N ASN A 543 -19.96 7.49 -17.28
CA ASN A 543 -21.08 7.93 -16.46
C ASN A 543 -20.75 7.91 -14.96
N ILE A 544 -19.68 7.25 -14.54
CA ILE A 544 -19.22 7.28 -13.15
C ILE A 544 -18.19 8.40 -13.03
N THR A 545 -18.56 9.46 -12.30
CA THR A 545 -17.81 10.73 -12.26
C THR A 545 -17.37 11.07 -10.85
N ALA A 546 -16.14 11.55 -10.71
CA ALA A 546 -15.62 12.21 -9.52
C ALA A 546 -15.29 13.68 -9.81
N PHE A 547 -15.21 14.49 -8.76
CA PHE A 547 -14.98 15.93 -8.87
C PHE A 547 -13.73 16.36 -8.10
N LEU A 548 -13.01 17.33 -8.66
CA LEU A 548 -11.86 17.95 -8.01
C LEU A 548 -11.98 19.46 -8.09
N SER A 549 -11.47 20.19 -7.10
CA SER A 549 -11.26 21.63 -7.16
C SER A 549 -9.77 21.91 -6.99
N GLY A 550 -9.11 22.30 -8.08
CA GLY A 550 -7.65 22.25 -8.17
C GLY A 550 -7.12 20.82 -7.94
N PRO A 551 -6.27 20.58 -6.92
CA PRO A 551 -5.76 19.26 -6.56
C PRO A 551 -6.70 18.48 -5.62
N VAL A 552 -7.71 19.14 -5.05
CA VAL A 552 -8.54 18.59 -3.95
C VAL A 552 -9.65 17.74 -4.52
N VAL A 553 -9.64 16.44 -4.25
CA VAL A 553 -10.78 15.55 -4.52
C VAL A 553 -11.92 15.93 -3.59
N LEU A 554 -13.10 16.06 -4.19
CA LEU A 554 -14.34 16.35 -3.50
C LEU A 554 -15.13 15.06 -3.28
N ALA A 555 -15.85 14.99 -2.17
CA ALA A 555 -16.83 13.94 -1.92
C ALA A 555 -18.11 14.52 -1.35
N ALA A 556 -19.24 13.96 -1.77
CA ALA A 556 -20.53 14.26 -1.18
C ALA A 556 -20.58 13.73 0.26
N ASP A 557 -20.98 14.59 1.18
CA ASP A 557 -21.20 14.24 2.58
C ASP A 557 -22.55 13.54 2.73
N LEU A 558 -22.54 12.26 3.15
CA LEU A 558 -23.73 11.43 3.30
C LEU A 558 -24.12 11.18 4.76
N GLY A 559 -23.55 11.92 5.71
CA GLY A 559 -23.87 11.79 7.13
C GLY A 559 -22.77 11.15 7.96
N SER A 560 -23.07 10.93 9.24
CA SER A 560 -22.14 10.34 10.21
C SER A 560 -21.76 8.91 9.81
N ALA A 561 -20.49 8.54 10.02
CA ALA A 561 -20.04 7.14 9.91
C ALA A 561 -20.76 6.21 10.90
N GLU A 562 -21.16 6.73 12.06
CA GLU A 562 -21.81 5.97 13.14
C GLU A 562 -23.26 5.59 12.82
N THR A 563 -23.91 6.30 11.90
CA THR A 563 -25.30 6.02 11.53
C THR A 563 -25.32 5.13 10.28
N PRO A 564 -26.12 4.05 10.25
CA PRO A 564 -26.38 3.31 9.02
C PRO A 564 -26.92 4.22 7.93
N LEU A 565 -26.54 3.97 6.67
CA LEU A 565 -27.07 4.72 5.54
C LEU A 565 -28.34 4.05 5.02
N ASP A 566 -29.50 4.56 5.44
CA ASP A 566 -30.80 4.02 5.01
C ASP A 566 -31.26 4.57 3.66
N GLN A 567 -30.48 5.49 3.06
CA GLN A 567 -30.80 6.13 1.79
C GLN A 567 -30.17 5.42 0.58
N PRO A 568 -30.79 5.49 -0.61
CA PRO A 568 -30.20 4.98 -1.84
C PRO A 568 -28.87 5.68 -2.15
N SER A 569 -27.94 4.99 -2.81
CA SER A 569 -26.70 5.59 -3.26
C SER A 569 -27.01 6.77 -4.19
N PRO A 570 -26.41 7.94 -3.96
CA PRO A 570 -26.80 9.13 -4.68
C PRO A 570 -26.42 9.09 -6.16
N ALA A 571 -27.17 9.84 -6.97
CA ALA A 571 -26.88 10.06 -8.38
C ALA A 571 -26.97 11.55 -8.74
N LEU A 572 -26.23 11.94 -9.78
CA LEU A 572 -26.29 13.29 -10.33
C LEU A 572 -27.16 13.30 -11.58
N VAL A 573 -28.12 14.22 -11.64
CA VAL A 573 -28.95 14.44 -12.83
C VAL A 573 -28.62 15.82 -13.39
N ALA A 574 -27.83 15.87 -14.47
CA ALA A 574 -27.40 17.11 -15.08
C ALA A 574 -26.98 16.93 -16.54
N ALA A 575 -27.14 17.98 -17.36
CA ALA A 575 -26.71 17.97 -18.76
C ALA A 575 -25.20 17.73 -18.91
N GLY A 576 -24.39 18.29 -18.00
CA GLY A 576 -22.93 18.09 -17.95
C GLY A 576 -22.42 17.99 -16.51
N ALA A 577 -21.27 17.34 -16.33
CA ALA A 577 -20.72 17.07 -15.00
C ALA A 577 -20.46 18.35 -14.19
N LEU A 578 -19.79 19.34 -14.78
CA LEU A 578 -19.47 20.60 -14.08
C LEU A 578 -20.72 21.43 -13.76
N ALA A 579 -21.75 21.37 -14.61
CA ALA A 579 -23.01 22.08 -14.38
C ALA A 579 -23.79 21.52 -13.18
N ALA A 580 -23.48 20.30 -12.73
CA ALA A 580 -24.14 19.68 -11.58
C ALA A 580 -23.74 20.32 -10.25
N LEU A 581 -22.62 21.04 -10.18
CA LEU A 581 -22.05 21.57 -8.93
C LEU A 581 -21.96 23.09 -8.98
N GLN A 582 -22.56 23.75 -7.99
CA GLN A 582 -22.45 25.19 -7.79
C GLN A 582 -21.58 25.51 -6.57
N PRO A 583 -20.63 26.45 -6.65
CA PRO A 583 -19.79 26.81 -5.51
C PRO A 583 -20.61 27.43 -4.38
N VAL A 584 -20.24 27.16 -3.14
CA VAL A 584 -20.83 27.78 -1.95
C VAL A 584 -20.00 29.01 -1.58
N ALA A 585 -20.63 30.19 -1.57
CA ALA A 585 -19.95 31.45 -1.28
C ALA A 585 -19.22 31.43 0.07
N GLY A 586 -17.98 31.92 0.09
CA GLY A 586 -17.15 32.02 1.30
C GLY A 586 -16.59 30.69 1.82
N GLN A 587 -16.85 29.56 1.14
CA GLN A 587 -16.35 28.24 1.55
C GLN A 587 -15.50 27.61 0.44
N PRO A 588 -14.15 27.70 0.53
CA PRO A 588 -13.26 27.07 -0.44
C PRO A 588 -13.54 25.59 -0.60
N HIS A 589 -13.55 25.12 -1.85
CA HIS A 589 -13.79 23.72 -2.20
C HIS A 589 -15.13 23.13 -1.72
N VAL A 590 -16.12 23.96 -1.37
CA VAL A 590 -17.46 23.49 -1.04
C VAL A 590 -18.41 23.78 -2.20
N PHE A 591 -19.11 22.75 -2.65
CA PHE A 591 -20.04 22.82 -3.77
C PHE A 591 -21.37 22.18 -3.41
N ARG A 592 -22.46 22.65 -4.00
CA ARG A 592 -23.81 22.10 -3.85
C ARG A 592 -24.30 21.53 -5.17
N ALA A 593 -24.82 20.31 -5.13
CA ALA A 593 -25.58 19.72 -6.23
C ALA A 593 -27.06 19.70 -5.85
N ALA A 594 -27.82 20.71 -6.32
CA ALA A 594 -29.22 20.87 -5.97
C ALA A 594 -30.12 19.78 -6.57
N ASP A 595 -29.81 19.37 -7.81
CA ASP A 595 -30.59 18.39 -8.58
C ASP A 595 -30.09 16.94 -8.41
N ALA A 596 -29.27 16.68 -7.39
CA ALA A 596 -28.91 15.31 -7.03
C ALA A 596 -30.15 14.50 -6.59
N ARG A 597 -30.03 13.17 -6.65
CA ARG A 597 -31.07 12.22 -6.22
C ARG A 597 -30.49 11.32 -5.13
N PRO A 598 -31.27 10.95 -4.09
CA PRO A 598 -32.70 11.28 -3.88
C PRO A 598 -32.94 12.73 -3.41
N GLY A 599 -31.89 13.46 -3.03
CA GLY A 599 -31.99 14.84 -2.58
C GLY A 599 -30.69 15.62 -2.82
N PRO A 600 -30.66 16.91 -2.48
CA PRO A 600 -29.51 17.76 -2.72
C PRO A 600 -28.28 17.29 -1.92
N LEU A 601 -27.10 17.39 -2.53
CA LEU A 601 -25.84 17.01 -1.92
C LEU A 601 -24.92 18.21 -1.69
N THR A 602 -24.10 18.13 -0.65
CA THR A 602 -22.98 19.06 -0.43
C THR A 602 -21.67 18.31 -0.58
N PHE A 603 -20.82 18.78 -1.48
CA PHE A 603 -19.48 18.27 -1.72
C PHE A 603 -18.47 19.08 -0.91
N ARG A 604 -17.55 18.38 -0.26
CA ARG A 604 -16.47 18.93 0.57
C ARG A 604 -15.15 18.23 0.24
N PRO A 605 -13.99 18.77 0.63
CA PRO A 605 -12.72 18.06 0.52
C PRO A 605 -12.81 16.65 1.12
N PHE A 606 -12.42 15.63 0.36
CA PHE A 606 -12.51 14.23 0.80
C PHE A 606 -11.55 13.91 1.95
N PHE A 607 -10.35 14.48 1.92
CA PHE A 607 -9.30 14.15 2.89
C PHE A 607 -9.68 14.50 4.33
N SER A 608 -10.55 15.50 4.54
CA SER A 608 -10.99 15.97 5.86
C SER A 608 -12.32 15.40 6.35
N GLN A 609 -12.90 14.43 5.62
CA GLN A 609 -14.18 13.79 5.97
C GLN A 609 -13.95 12.44 6.65
N TRP A 610 -13.24 12.43 7.79
CA TRP A 610 -12.81 11.20 8.47
C TRP A 610 -13.97 10.38 9.05
N ASP A 611 -14.86 11.01 9.83
CA ASP A 611 -15.97 10.33 10.51
C ASP A 611 -17.31 10.48 9.75
N ARG A 612 -17.22 10.52 8.41
CA ARG A 612 -18.35 10.71 7.51
C ARG A 612 -18.48 9.53 6.55
N ARG A 613 -19.71 9.22 6.15
CA ARG A 613 -19.97 8.44 4.94
C ARG A 613 -19.85 9.36 3.74
N THR A 614 -19.17 8.89 2.71
CA THR A 614 -18.86 9.75 1.55
C THR A 614 -19.22 9.10 0.23
N ALA A 615 -19.50 9.91 -0.79
CA ALA A 615 -19.48 9.48 -2.18
C ALA A 615 -18.47 10.33 -2.98
N VAL A 616 -17.35 9.72 -3.36
CA VAL A 616 -16.33 10.31 -4.24
C VAL A 616 -16.75 10.17 -5.69
N TYR A 617 -17.13 8.95 -6.07
CA TYR A 617 -17.69 8.63 -7.38
C TYR A 617 -19.21 8.57 -7.31
N LEU A 618 -19.87 9.17 -8.30
CA LEU A 618 -21.32 9.10 -8.45
C LEU A 618 -21.70 8.76 -9.89
N PRO A 619 -22.75 7.97 -10.10
CA PRO A 619 -23.36 7.83 -11.41
C PRO A 619 -24.01 9.15 -11.83
N ARG A 620 -23.81 9.50 -13.10
CA ARG A 620 -24.35 10.69 -13.73
C ARG A 620 -25.33 10.30 -14.82
N PHE A 621 -26.49 10.91 -14.77
CA PHE A 621 -27.55 10.77 -15.76
C PHE A 621 -27.84 12.13 -16.41
N THR A 622 -28.22 12.10 -17.68
CA THR A 622 -28.99 13.21 -18.25
C THR A 622 -30.44 13.11 -17.76
N GLU A 623 -31.19 14.20 -17.85
CA GLU A 623 -32.62 14.20 -17.48
C GLU A 623 -33.41 13.13 -18.26
N ALA A 624 -33.12 12.94 -19.55
CA ALA A 624 -33.76 11.93 -20.38
C ALA A 624 -33.41 10.49 -19.92
N ARG A 625 -32.13 10.22 -19.62
CA ARG A 625 -31.71 8.91 -19.10
C ARG A 625 -32.28 8.62 -17.74
N TRP A 626 -32.31 9.61 -16.85
CA TRP A 626 -32.92 9.46 -15.53
C TRP A 626 -34.38 9.03 -15.65
N ARG A 627 -35.18 9.65 -16.53
CA ARG A 627 -36.58 9.25 -16.75
C ARG A 627 -36.72 7.81 -17.24
N ALA A 628 -35.78 7.31 -18.04
CA ALA A 628 -35.82 5.95 -18.57
C ALA A 628 -35.30 4.90 -17.57
N GLU A 629 -34.25 5.22 -16.80
CA GLU A 629 -33.45 4.25 -16.05
C GLU A 629 -33.70 4.32 -14.53
N ALA A 630 -34.29 5.40 -13.99
CA ALA A 630 -34.38 5.62 -12.54
C ALA A 630 -35.09 4.50 -11.79
N ALA A 631 -36.14 3.91 -12.37
CA ALA A 631 -36.88 2.82 -11.74
C ALA A 631 -36.01 1.57 -11.58
N ALA A 632 -35.29 1.19 -12.64
CA ALA A 632 -34.36 0.05 -12.62
C ALA A 632 -33.18 0.31 -11.68
N PHE A 633 -32.58 1.49 -11.75
CA PHE A 633 -31.49 1.93 -10.87
C PHE A 633 -31.90 1.88 -9.39
N THR A 634 -33.09 2.39 -9.06
CA THR A 634 -33.61 2.37 -7.68
C THR A 634 -33.89 0.94 -7.21
N ALA A 635 -34.47 0.10 -8.07
CA ALA A 635 -34.76 -1.29 -7.76
C ALA A 635 -33.47 -2.11 -7.52
N GLU A 636 -32.44 -1.90 -8.32
CA GLU A 636 -31.14 -2.56 -8.17
C GLU A 636 -30.45 -2.14 -6.87
N GLN A 637 -30.46 -0.84 -6.54
CA GLN A 637 -29.95 -0.36 -5.26
C GLN A 637 -30.76 -0.87 -4.06
N ALA A 638 -32.08 -1.01 -4.19
CA ALA A 638 -32.91 -1.58 -3.14
C ALA A 638 -32.56 -3.06 -2.90
N LYS A 639 -32.36 -3.83 -3.96
CA LYS A 639 -31.94 -5.23 -3.90
C LYS A 639 -30.56 -5.38 -3.24
N ALA A 640 -29.58 -4.58 -3.67
CA ALA A 640 -28.23 -4.60 -3.11
C ALA A 640 -28.23 -4.25 -1.61
N ARG A 641 -28.97 -3.22 -1.20
CA ARG A 641 -29.10 -2.83 0.21
C ARG A 641 -29.83 -3.88 1.04
N ALA A 642 -30.86 -4.53 0.49
CA ALA A 642 -31.57 -5.59 1.21
C ALA A 642 -30.65 -6.79 1.52
N ILE A 643 -29.76 -7.14 0.59
CA ILE A 643 -28.74 -8.18 0.82
C ILE A 643 -27.75 -7.72 1.89
N GLU A 644 -27.20 -6.51 1.75
CA GLU A 644 -26.20 -5.98 2.70
C GLU A 644 -26.76 -5.86 4.13
N ALA A 645 -27.97 -5.35 4.30
CA ALA A 645 -28.61 -5.20 5.62
C ALA A 645 -28.84 -6.53 6.34
N ARG A 646 -28.95 -7.63 5.59
CA ARG A 646 -29.07 -8.99 6.13
C ARG A 646 -27.72 -9.67 6.32
N THR A 647 -26.66 -9.14 5.73
CA THR A 647 -25.34 -9.76 5.74
C THR A 647 -24.74 -9.69 7.13
N VAL A 648 -24.34 -10.86 7.65
CA VAL A 648 -23.69 -10.98 8.95
C VAL A 648 -22.19 -11.12 8.78
N ASP A 649 -21.75 -11.91 7.79
CA ASP A 649 -20.35 -12.12 7.48
C ASP A 649 -20.15 -12.43 6.00
N VAL A 650 -18.96 -12.12 5.47
CA VAL A 650 -18.57 -12.40 4.09
C VAL A 650 -17.13 -12.91 4.05
N MET A 651 -16.98 -14.10 3.49
CA MET A 651 -15.71 -14.74 3.22
C MET A 651 -15.42 -14.71 1.71
N HIS A 652 -14.22 -14.27 1.33
CA HIS A 652 -13.70 -14.28 -0.04
C HIS A 652 -12.54 -15.29 -0.16
N PRO A 653 -12.80 -16.55 -0.55
CA PRO A 653 -11.75 -17.55 -0.66
C PRO A 653 -10.74 -17.21 -1.75
N GLY A 654 -9.47 -17.54 -1.52
CA GLY A 654 -8.35 -17.22 -2.40
C GLY A 654 -7.71 -15.86 -2.13
N GLU A 655 -8.27 -15.07 -1.21
CA GLU A 655 -7.70 -13.82 -0.72
C GLU A 655 -7.12 -14.02 0.68
N MET A 656 -5.87 -13.62 0.91
CA MET A 656 -5.13 -13.97 2.12
C MET A 656 -5.77 -13.44 3.40
N GLN A 657 -6.09 -12.14 3.42
CA GLN A 657 -6.61 -11.49 4.62
C GLN A 657 -7.97 -12.07 5.03
N PRO A 658 -8.96 -12.22 4.11
CA PRO A 658 -10.18 -12.95 4.39
C PRO A 658 -9.96 -14.38 4.89
N GLU A 659 -9.10 -15.17 4.26
CA GLU A 659 -8.81 -16.55 4.70
C GLU A 659 -8.28 -16.63 6.13
N ARG A 660 -7.41 -15.69 6.50
CA ARG A 660 -6.85 -15.61 7.85
C ARG A 660 -7.89 -15.15 8.87
N ASP A 661 -8.74 -14.20 8.51
CA ASP A 661 -9.79 -13.67 9.37
C ASP A 661 -10.89 -14.72 9.65
N HIS A 662 -11.05 -15.68 8.74
CA HIS A 662 -12.02 -16.77 8.84
C HIS A 662 -11.39 -18.13 9.19
N GLU A 663 -10.14 -18.15 9.71
CA GLU A 663 -9.49 -19.40 10.16
C GLU A 663 -9.49 -20.53 9.11
N PHE A 664 -9.26 -20.18 7.83
CA PHE A 664 -9.30 -21.11 6.71
C PHE A 664 -8.39 -22.34 6.91
N ARG A 665 -8.91 -23.52 6.57
CA ARG A 665 -8.20 -24.81 6.56
C ARG A 665 -8.61 -25.63 5.34
N ALA A 666 -7.72 -26.48 4.85
CA ALA A 666 -8.00 -27.44 3.78
C ALA A 666 -7.05 -28.63 3.86
N ASN A 667 -7.40 -29.76 3.24
CA ASN A 667 -6.45 -30.86 3.01
C ASN A 667 -5.84 -30.84 1.59
N HIS A 668 -6.66 -30.62 0.56
CA HIS A 668 -6.23 -30.49 -0.84
C HIS A 668 -7.08 -29.42 -1.54
N ALA A 669 -6.55 -28.20 -1.60
CA ALA A 669 -7.21 -27.08 -2.27
C ALA A 669 -6.21 -26.07 -2.82
N ASP A 670 -6.52 -25.52 -3.99
CA ASP A 670 -5.74 -24.45 -4.63
C ASP A 670 -6.48 -23.13 -4.64
N VAL A 671 -5.72 -22.05 -4.80
CA VAL A 671 -6.27 -20.75 -5.19
C VAL A 671 -6.46 -20.76 -6.71
N THR A 672 -7.65 -20.38 -7.16
CA THR A 672 -7.94 -20.14 -8.58
C THR A 672 -8.51 -18.74 -8.76
N THR A 673 -8.57 -18.28 -10.00
CA THR A 673 -9.10 -16.95 -10.34
C THR A 673 -9.90 -17.03 -11.62
N ASN A 674 -11.09 -16.44 -11.62
CA ASN A 674 -11.91 -16.29 -12.82
C ASN A 674 -12.63 -14.94 -12.80
N GLY A 675 -12.82 -14.30 -13.96
CA GLY A 675 -13.50 -13.01 -14.05
C GLY A 675 -12.91 -11.90 -13.15
N GLY A 676 -11.63 -11.99 -12.78
CA GLY A 676 -10.98 -11.06 -11.84
C GLY A 676 -11.30 -11.28 -10.35
N ARG A 677 -12.00 -12.36 -9.99
CA ARG A 677 -12.23 -12.77 -8.60
C ARG A 677 -11.40 -13.99 -8.24
N SER A 678 -10.77 -13.96 -7.07
CA SER A 678 -10.14 -15.14 -6.48
C SER A 678 -11.19 -16.14 -5.99
N ALA A 679 -10.78 -17.40 -5.90
CA ALA A 679 -11.55 -18.49 -5.34
C ALA A 679 -10.62 -19.51 -4.66
N ARG A 680 -11.20 -20.34 -3.80
CA ARG A 680 -10.61 -21.62 -3.40
C ARG A 680 -11.31 -22.75 -4.13
N GLN A 681 -10.51 -23.70 -4.61
CA GLN A 681 -10.96 -24.91 -5.25
C GLN A 681 -10.43 -26.13 -4.48
N ALA A 682 -11.31 -26.84 -3.78
CA ALA A 682 -10.98 -28.18 -3.30
C ALA A 682 -10.87 -29.14 -4.49
N TRP A 683 -9.82 -29.95 -4.52
CA TRP A 683 -9.50 -30.80 -5.66
C TRP A 683 -10.58 -31.84 -5.97
N TRP A 684 -10.71 -32.19 -7.25
CA TRP A 684 -11.59 -33.28 -7.68
C TRP A 684 -11.25 -34.60 -6.97
N GLY A 685 -12.25 -35.46 -6.80
CA GLY A 685 -12.14 -36.70 -6.03
C GLY A 685 -13.15 -36.77 -4.89
N GLN A 686 -12.92 -37.67 -3.94
CA GLN A 686 -13.76 -37.82 -2.75
C GLN A 686 -12.98 -37.46 -1.50
N GLY A 687 -13.59 -36.66 -0.62
CA GLY A 687 -13.04 -36.32 0.70
C GLY A 687 -11.97 -35.22 0.70
N ASN A 688 -11.77 -34.51 -0.41
CA ASN A 688 -11.03 -33.25 -0.39
C ASN A 688 -11.95 -32.15 0.13
N TRP A 689 -11.44 -31.28 0.99
CA TRP A 689 -12.25 -30.27 1.65
C TRP A 689 -11.49 -28.97 1.88
N MET A 690 -12.30 -27.91 1.98
CA MET A 690 -11.92 -26.60 2.45
C MET A 690 -12.97 -26.14 3.48
N GLU A 691 -12.53 -25.50 4.56
CA GLU A 691 -13.35 -25.12 5.71
C GLU A 691 -12.90 -23.76 6.25
N TRP A 692 -13.85 -22.99 6.75
CA TRP A 692 -13.58 -21.72 7.44
C TRP A 692 -14.71 -21.39 8.43
N THR A 693 -14.42 -20.47 9.34
CA THR A 693 -15.34 -20.01 10.39
C THR A 693 -15.99 -18.70 9.96
N MET A 694 -17.34 -18.64 9.99
CA MET A 694 -18.13 -17.45 9.67
C MET A 694 -18.96 -17.00 10.86
N ALA A 695 -19.14 -15.70 11.04
CA ALA A 695 -20.03 -15.14 12.06
C ALA A 695 -21.51 -15.45 11.73
N ALA A 696 -22.31 -15.58 12.78
CA ALA A 696 -23.74 -15.86 12.74
C ALA A 696 -24.49 -15.04 13.81
N ARG A 697 -25.83 -15.00 13.69
CA ARG A 697 -26.70 -14.39 14.70
C ARG A 697 -27.41 -15.50 15.49
N PRO A 698 -27.15 -15.64 16.80
CA PRO A 698 -27.62 -16.77 17.60
C PRO A 698 -29.14 -16.81 17.82
N ASP A 699 -29.83 -15.71 17.55
CA ASP A 699 -31.24 -15.45 17.83
C ASP A 699 -32.11 -15.38 16.57
N GLN A 700 -31.51 -15.41 15.37
CA GLN A 700 -32.19 -15.18 14.10
C GLN A 700 -32.07 -16.38 13.16
N PRO A 701 -33.08 -16.64 12.30
CA PRO A 701 -32.93 -17.61 11.21
C PRO A 701 -31.85 -17.14 10.24
N MET A 702 -31.03 -18.08 9.75
CA MET A 702 -29.86 -17.78 8.92
C MET A 702 -29.91 -18.50 7.57
N GLU A 703 -29.24 -17.92 6.58
CA GLU A 703 -29.01 -18.48 5.25
C GLU A 703 -27.51 -18.42 4.93
N LEU A 704 -27.05 -19.38 4.15
CA LEU A 704 -25.72 -19.39 3.53
C LEU A 704 -25.88 -19.06 2.05
N GLN A 705 -25.24 -18.00 1.59
CA GLN A 705 -25.19 -17.63 0.19
C GLN A 705 -23.79 -17.89 -0.36
N VAL A 706 -23.71 -18.59 -1.50
CA VAL A 706 -22.44 -18.97 -2.11
C VAL A 706 -22.41 -18.51 -3.56
N LEU A 707 -21.30 -17.89 -3.96
CA LEU A 707 -21.05 -17.41 -5.31
C LEU A 707 -20.20 -18.42 -6.08
N TYR A 708 -20.72 -18.82 -7.24
CA TYR A 708 -20.09 -19.76 -8.16
C TYR A 708 -19.91 -19.14 -9.55
N TRP A 709 -19.08 -19.74 -10.40
CA TRP A 709 -19.06 -19.44 -11.82
C TRP A 709 -20.13 -20.26 -12.56
N GLY A 710 -20.93 -19.61 -13.40
CA GLY A 710 -22.11 -20.21 -14.03
C GLY A 710 -21.80 -21.24 -15.12
N GLU A 711 -20.61 -21.22 -15.72
CA GLU A 711 -20.18 -22.23 -16.72
C GLU A 711 -19.63 -23.51 -16.08
N GLU A 712 -19.33 -23.48 -14.78
CA GLU A 712 -18.87 -24.67 -14.07
C GLU A 712 -20.06 -25.58 -13.72
N ARG A 713 -20.29 -26.59 -14.58
CA ARG A 713 -21.41 -27.56 -14.51
C ARG A 713 -21.00 -28.90 -13.91
N ASP A 714 -22.00 -29.73 -13.64
CA ASP A 714 -21.87 -31.15 -13.27
C ASP A 714 -21.01 -31.39 -12.02
N LYS A 715 -21.28 -30.61 -10.99
CA LYS A 715 -20.51 -30.62 -9.75
C LYS A 715 -21.16 -31.59 -8.77
N ASN A 716 -20.40 -31.99 -7.77
CA ASN A 716 -20.81 -32.98 -6.80
C ASN A 716 -19.94 -32.83 -5.56
N PHE A 717 -20.36 -31.96 -4.66
CA PHE A 717 -19.74 -31.75 -3.35
C PHE A 717 -20.82 -31.45 -2.31
N ASP A 718 -20.54 -31.80 -1.06
CA ASP A 718 -21.38 -31.45 0.08
C ASP A 718 -20.98 -30.11 0.66
N ILE A 719 -21.98 -29.37 1.14
CA ILE A 719 -21.81 -28.19 1.98
C ILE A 719 -22.19 -28.63 3.39
N LEU A 720 -21.31 -28.43 4.36
CA LEU A 720 -21.52 -28.78 5.76
C LEU A 720 -21.43 -27.54 6.63
N VAL A 721 -22.25 -27.50 7.68
CA VAL A 721 -22.19 -26.50 8.75
C VAL A 721 -21.96 -27.23 10.07
N ASP A 722 -20.86 -26.95 10.74
CA ASP A 722 -20.40 -27.63 11.95
C ASP A 722 -20.40 -29.16 11.83
N GLY A 723 -19.97 -29.66 10.66
CA GLY A 723 -19.90 -31.09 10.34
C GLY A 723 -21.25 -31.74 9.99
N ARG A 724 -22.36 -30.99 9.98
CA ARG A 724 -23.68 -31.47 9.56
C ARG A 724 -23.94 -31.08 8.11
N LYS A 725 -24.38 -32.02 7.27
CA LYS A 725 -24.63 -31.75 5.84
C LYS A 725 -25.82 -30.83 5.64
N LEU A 726 -25.58 -29.64 5.10
CA LEU A 726 -26.57 -28.64 4.74
C LEU A 726 -27.19 -28.94 3.36
N ALA A 727 -26.35 -29.19 2.36
CA ALA A 727 -26.78 -29.43 0.98
C ALA A 727 -25.75 -30.27 0.21
N THR A 728 -26.16 -30.83 -0.92
CA THR A 728 -25.26 -31.39 -1.94
C THR A 728 -25.41 -30.54 -3.19
N GLU A 729 -24.34 -29.88 -3.61
CA GLU A 729 -24.34 -29.01 -4.78
C GLU A 729 -24.08 -29.82 -6.05
N ARG A 730 -24.99 -29.70 -7.03
CA ARG A 730 -24.95 -30.46 -8.29
C ARG A 730 -24.66 -29.61 -9.52
N ARG A 731 -25.01 -28.32 -9.50
CA ARG A 731 -24.93 -27.42 -10.68
C ARG A 731 -25.46 -28.06 -11.98
N ALA A 732 -26.58 -28.79 -11.89
CA ALA A 732 -27.21 -29.51 -13.02
C ALA A 732 -28.33 -28.72 -13.73
N ASP A 733 -28.84 -27.64 -13.12
CA ASP A 733 -29.99 -26.88 -13.62
C ASP A 733 -29.60 -25.58 -14.36
N GLY A 734 -30.27 -25.27 -15.47
CA GLY A 734 -30.06 -24.04 -16.28
C GLY A 734 -29.01 -24.16 -17.38
N ALA A 735 -28.93 -23.18 -18.29
CA ALA A 735 -27.87 -23.12 -19.30
C ALA A 735 -26.54 -22.67 -18.66
N PRO A 736 -25.38 -23.04 -19.21
CA PRO A 736 -24.11 -22.43 -18.84
C PRO A 736 -24.19 -20.92 -19.03
N GLU A 737 -23.80 -20.16 -18.02
CA GLU A 737 -23.79 -18.69 -18.06
C GLU A 737 -22.37 -18.19 -17.79
N PRO A 738 -21.78 -17.36 -18.68
CA PRO A 738 -20.48 -16.74 -18.48
C PRO A 738 -20.57 -15.58 -17.47
N ALA A 739 -21.16 -15.85 -16.31
CA ALA A 739 -21.42 -14.91 -15.24
C ALA A 739 -21.34 -15.60 -13.88
N PHE A 740 -21.15 -14.81 -12.82
CA PHE A 740 -21.25 -15.34 -11.47
C PHE A 740 -22.70 -15.60 -11.09
N VAL A 741 -22.95 -16.78 -10.52
CA VAL A 741 -24.28 -17.21 -10.08
C VAL A 741 -24.30 -17.40 -8.57
N VAL A 742 -25.35 -16.88 -7.96
CA VAL A 742 -25.57 -16.96 -6.52
C VAL A 742 -26.50 -18.13 -6.20
N ARG A 743 -26.16 -18.92 -5.19
CA ARG A 743 -27.03 -19.94 -4.59
C ARG A 743 -27.23 -19.65 -3.11
N THR A 744 -28.45 -19.80 -2.63
CA THR A 744 -28.81 -19.58 -1.22
C THR A 744 -29.29 -20.89 -0.61
N TYR A 745 -28.76 -21.25 0.55
CA TYR A 745 -29.09 -22.45 1.30
C TYR A 745 -29.59 -22.05 2.70
N PRO A 746 -30.84 -22.37 3.08
CA PRO A 746 -31.35 -22.05 4.41
C PRO A 746 -30.64 -22.90 5.48
N ILE A 747 -30.09 -22.26 6.50
CA ILE A 747 -29.47 -22.96 7.63
C ILE A 747 -30.56 -23.26 8.67
N PRO A 748 -30.78 -24.54 9.05
CA PRO A 748 -31.78 -24.86 10.06
C PRO A 748 -31.52 -24.10 11.36
N ARG A 749 -32.58 -23.49 11.92
CA ARG A 749 -32.47 -22.59 13.08
C ARG A 749 -31.82 -23.28 14.28
N GLU A 750 -32.08 -24.57 14.46
CA GLU A 750 -31.52 -25.35 15.55
C GLU A 750 -30.00 -25.57 15.43
N TRP A 751 -29.37 -25.18 14.31
CA TRP A 751 -27.93 -25.23 14.12
C TRP A 751 -27.25 -23.91 14.49
N THR A 752 -27.98 -22.79 14.42
CA THR A 752 -27.47 -21.45 14.74
C THR A 752 -27.89 -20.97 16.13
N GLN A 753 -28.89 -21.59 16.75
CA GLN A 753 -29.41 -21.19 18.06
C GLN A 753 -28.30 -21.18 19.13
N GLY A 754 -28.05 -20.00 19.71
CA GLY A 754 -27.03 -19.81 20.74
C GLY A 754 -25.58 -19.81 20.23
N ARG A 755 -25.35 -19.78 18.91
CA ARG A 755 -24.02 -19.72 18.30
C ARG A 755 -23.82 -18.41 17.53
N ASP A 756 -22.70 -17.75 17.78
CA ASP A 756 -22.27 -16.53 17.10
C ASP A 756 -21.25 -16.80 15.97
N ARG A 757 -20.77 -18.04 15.85
CA ARG A 757 -19.86 -18.50 14.79
C ARG A 757 -20.25 -19.91 14.32
N LEU A 758 -20.01 -20.19 13.04
CA LEU A 758 -20.30 -21.46 12.36
C LEU A 758 -19.10 -21.89 11.53
N ARG A 759 -18.75 -23.18 11.52
CA ARG A 759 -17.77 -23.71 10.56
C ARG A 759 -18.47 -24.16 9.30
N VAL A 760 -18.14 -23.54 8.17
CA VAL A 760 -18.66 -23.88 6.84
C VAL A 760 -17.59 -24.68 6.11
N ARG A 761 -17.95 -25.89 5.66
CA ARG A 761 -17.06 -26.78 4.90
C ARG A 761 -17.67 -27.13 3.55
N PHE A 762 -16.82 -27.17 2.54
CA PHE A 762 -17.12 -27.72 1.21
C PHE A 762 -16.30 -28.99 1.02
N GLU A 763 -16.95 -30.13 0.80
CA GLU A 763 -16.31 -31.45 0.75
C GLU A 763 -16.68 -32.21 -0.53
N THR A 764 -15.69 -32.63 -1.30
CA THR A 764 -15.90 -33.20 -2.64
C THR A 764 -16.45 -34.62 -2.61
N ARG A 765 -17.36 -34.91 -3.55
CA ARG A 765 -18.02 -36.23 -3.75
C ARG A 765 -17.81 -36.78 -5.17
N GLY A 766 -16.73 -36.41 -5.83
CA GLY A 766 -16.36 -36.88 -7.18
C GLY A 766 -16.08 -35.77 -8.18
N SER A 767 -16.43 -34.52 -7.87
CA SER A 767 -15.96 -33.33 -8.61
C SER A 767 -15.16 -32.42 -7.70
N ASP A 768 -14.46 -31.44 -8.26
CA ASP A 768 -13.92 -30.31 -7.52
C ASP A 768 -15.03 -29.42 -6.93
N ALA A 769 -14.67 -28.60 -5.94
CA ALA A 769 -15.55 -27.60 -5.34
C ALA A 769 -14.87 -26.22 -5.37
N THR A 770 -15.29 -25.36 -6.30
CA THR A 770 -14.79 -23.98 -6.43
C THR A 770 -15.76 -22.98 -5.82
N VAL A 771 -15.30 -22.12 -4.92
CA VAL A 771 -16.10 -21.09 -4.26
C VAL A 771 -15.41 -19.73 -4.36
N TYR A 772 -16.13 -18.72 -4.85
CA TYR A 772 -15.62 -17.36 -5.09
C TYR A 772 -16.03 -16.36 -3.99
N GLU A 773 -17.16 -16.60 -3.32
CA GLU A 773 -17.63 -15.82 -2.17
C GLU A 773 -18.57 -16.71 -1.36
N CYS A 774 -18.54 -16.57 -0.05
CA CYS A 774 -19.46 -17.24 0.86
C CYS A 774 -19.94 -16.20 1.87
N ARG A 775 -21.25 -16.12 2.09
CA ARG A 775 -21.89 -15.09 2.90
C ARG A 775 -22.90 -15.73 3.85
N THR A 776 -22.84 -15.36 5.14
CA THR A 776 -23.93 -15.68 6.08
C THR A 776 -24.88 -14.49 6.15
N LEU A 777 -26.18 -14.76 6.04
CA LEU A 777 -27.22 -13.75 6.10
C LEU A 777 -28.30 -14.12 7.10
N VAL A 778 -28.92 -13.11 7.71
CA VAL A 778 -30.24 -13.25 8.32
C VAL A 778 -31.24 -13.61 7.21
N ALA A 779 -32.03 -14.65 7.42
CA ALA A 779 -33.00 -15.12 6.44
C ALA A 779 -34.03 -14.04 6.11
N GLU A 780 -34.53 -14.06 4.88
CA GLU A 780 -35.60 -13.15 4.47
C GLU A 780 -36.86 -13.44 5.32
N ALA A 781 -37.46 -12.39 5.89
CA ALA A 781 -38.74 -12.55 6.58
C ALA A 781 -39.78 -13.02 5.54
N GLY A 782 -40.23 -14.27 5.65
CA GLY A 782 -41.29 -14.79 4.79
C GLY A 782 -42.53 -13.88 4.83
N PRO A 783 -43.37 -13.87 3.77
CA PRO A 783 -44.57 -13.04 3.74
C PRO A 783 -45.37 -13.25 5.02
N LYS A 784 -45.66 -12.17 5.76
CA LYS A 784 -46.51 -12.23 6.95
C LYS A 784 -47.79 -12.96 6.55
N PRO A 785 -48.19 -14.04 7.25
CA PRO A 785 -49.44 -14.72 6.93
C PRO A 785 -50.55 -13.69 7.06
N THR A 786 -51.25 -13.43 5.95
CA THR A 786 -52.52 -12.72 5.96
C THR A 786 -53.41 -13.44 6.95
N ARG A 787 -53.77 -12.74 8.04
CA ARG A 787 -54.81 -13.22 8.95
C ARG A 787 -56.08 -13.39 8.12
N THR A 788 -56.46 -14.67 7.99
CA THR A 788 -57.71 -15.27 7.48
C THR A 788 -58.79 -14.32 7.00
#